data_AF-A0A7K0K3J3-F1
#
_entry.id   AF-A0A7K0K3J3-F1
#
_cell.length_a   1.000
_cell.length_b   1.000
_cell.length_c   1.000
_cell.angle_alpha   90.00
_cell.angle_beta   90.00
_cell.angle_gamma   90.00
#
_symmetry.space_group_name_H-M   'P 1'
#
loop_
_entity.id
_entity.type
_entity.pdbx_description
1 polymer ?
#
loop_
_entity_poly.entity_id
_entity_poly.type
_entity_poly.pdbx_seq_one_letter_code
_entity_poly.pdbx_strand_id
1 'polypeptide(L)'
;MEDGRLSQLWNQKHAPVDYLDWVARGAGRRASGHPDAWRVDPQFEFETNCRLGVVMHVYYPDLAAEIIERLQNLPVDFDLFITDASKSGLTLSRDEISASLPRLQHLVIVPVENHGRDIYPLIQLVNFGALDPYQLVLKVHTKKSAWREAHTELEGTGAEWKDEFLDALLGSEDEVKRIMSAFGSDPWLGLVTAPGNIVGPEFWGGDKAITAELLRRLEIRLHPSRLKFAAGSMYWVRGFVLQGLRSLGLSEDDFDPEAGQIDATTAHAIERAIGILTTEAGLKLRETDGLTEVKDSAAELWSRYSPAIEITPSVRFVPFYLPQFHPTAENDRWWGTGFTEWTNVTGAKPVYQGHDQPKLPADFGFYDLRLDEVRAAQAEMASKHGVNGFMYYYYWFAGKRLLNLPIEKLHASDPADVNMPFCLMWANENWTRSWDGRNKDILIGQEYDKVPAEEFIDDVAEFMKDPRYMRVDGRAILAVYRPAQIPNFPRVVAHWRARARELGVGELWLLSVDVATEFDGLGASARELGLEGSLGFPPHNLPWEGAPAGSVKMRRKMRGSVLSYPALVRVATERLRRLPRDLAPGVMVNFDNTARRQWKPDVWYGANPYLFRRWLAAAARAVMDRPVEERLVFINAWNEWAEGAILEPTQRFGRSYLQAVRDVAFG
;
A
#
# COMPACT_ATOMS: atom_id res chain seq x y z
N MET A 1 -33.40 2.54 -16.61
CA MET A 1 -32.86 2.72 -17.96
C MET A 1 -32.08 4.03 -18.02
N GLU A 2 -30.86 4.06 -17.51
CA GLU A 2 -30.00 5.26 -17.50
C GLU A 2 -28.53 4.94 -17.87
N ASP A 3 -28.26 3.71 -18.33
CA ASP A 3 -26.89 3.24 -18.60
C ASP A 3 -26.40 3.54 -20.04
N GLY A 4 -27.30 4.03 -20.91
CA GLY A 4 -27.00 4.28 -22.33
C GLY A 4 -26.31 5.62 -22.62
N ARG A 5 -26.53 6.65 -21.80
CA ARG A 5 -26.01 8.01 -22.07
C ARG A 5 -24.55 8.21 -21.63
N LEU A 6 -24.06 7.43 -20.67
CA LEU A 6 -22.64 7.47 -20.27
C LEU A 6 -21.72 6.93 -21.38
N SER A 7 -22.18 5.95 -22.17
CA SER A 7 -21.37 5.36 -23.24
C SER A 7 -21.05 6.33 -24.40
N GLN A 8 -21.88 7.35 -24.63
CA GLN A 8 -21.65 8.36 -25.67
C GLN A 8 -20.70 9.49 -25.21
N LEU A 9 -20.49 9.66 -23.90
CA LEU A 9 -19.49 10.58 -23.33
C LEU A 9 -18.06 10.03 -23.43
N TRP A 10 -17.84 8.77 -23.79
CA TRP A 10 -16.51 8.16 -23.76
C TRP A 10 -15.68 8.31 -25.05
N ASN A 11 -16.19 9.04 -26.05
CA ASN A 11 -15.57 9.17 -27.38
C ASN A 11 -15.17 10.61 -27.78
N GLN A 12 -15.31 11.60 -26.88
CA GLN A 12 -14.77 12.95 -27.08
C GLN A 12 -13.71 13.21 -26.00
N LYS A 13 -12.63 13.94 -26.32
CA LYS A 13 -11.65 14.36 -25.31
C LYS A 13 -12.28 15.42 -24.42
N HIS A 14 -12.43 15.13 -23.12
CA HIS A 14 -13.14 16.03 -22.18
C HIS A 14 -12.20 16.94 -21.37
N ALA A 15 -10.96 16.50 -21.12
CA ALA A 15 -9.98 17.22 -20.32
C ALA A 15 -8.55 16.74 -20.65
N PRO A 16 -7.49 17.44 -20.23
CA PRO A 16 -6.12 16.97 -20.42
C PRO A 16 -5.82 15.60 -19.76
N VAL A 17 -6.50 15.27 -18.65
CA VAL A 17 -6.40 13.97 -17.93
C VAL A 17 -7.08 12.77 -18.61
N ASP A 18 -7.56 12.89 -19.84
CA ASP A 18 -8.31 11.83 -20.54
C ASP A 18 -7.70 10.42 -20.37
N TYR A 19 -8.53 9.44 -19.98
CA TYR A 19 -8.07 8.09 -19.70
C TYR A 19 -7.50 7.37 -20.92
N LEU A 20 -8.06 7.61 -22.11
CA LEU A 20 -7.61 6.97 -23.35
C LEU A 20 -6.27 7.54 -23.81
N ASP A 21 -6.07 8.85 -23.67
CA ASP A 21 -4.78 9.50 -23.89
C ASP A 21 -3.72 8.93 -22.94
N TRP A 22 -4.04 8.77 -21.64
CA TRP A 22 -3.15 8.11 -20.68
C TRP A 22 -2.81 6.67 -21.07
N VAL A 23 -3.80 5.86 -21.47
CA VAL A 23 -3.56 4.48 -21.96
C VAL A 23 -2.64 4.48 -23.18
N ALA A 24 -2.82 5.43 -24.10
CA ALA A 24 -1.99 5.54 -25.30
C ALA A 24 -0.54 5.93 -24.96
N ARG A 25 -0.34 6.87 -24.02
CA ARG A 25 0.99 7.26 -23.51
C ARG A 25 1.71 6.12 -22.80
N GLY A 26 0.98 5.22 -22.15
CA GLY A 26 1.52 4.06 -21.43
C GLY A 26 2.31 3.06 -22.28
N ALA A 27 2.29 3.18 -23.61
CA ALA A 27 3.14 2.42 -24.53
C ALA A 27 4.55 3.03 -24.75
N GLY A 28 4.82 4.23 -24.22
CA GLY A 28 6.10 4.95 -24.34
C GLY A 28 6.81 5.17 -23.00
N ARG A 29 7.93 5.94 -23.03
CA ARG A 29 8.63 6.36 -21.81
C ARG A 29 7.70 7.27 -21.00
N ARG A 30 7.38 6.88 -19.76
CA ARG A 30 6.61 7.73 -18.84
C ARG A 30 7.45 8.94 -18.43
N ALA A 31 6.84 10.12 -18.43
CA ALA A 31 7.45 11.30 -17.83
C ALA A 31 7.68 11.04 -16.34
N SER A 32 8.76 11.62 -15.79
CA SER A 32 9.05 11.58 -14.36
C SER A 32 7.97 12.28 -13.52
N GLY A 33 7.25 13.23 -14.12
CA GLY A 33 6.19 13.99 -13.45
C GLY A 33 6.73 14.97 -12.40
N HIS A 34 8.01 15.32 -12.48
CA HIS A 34 8.70 16.33 -11.67
C HIS A 34 9.87 16.93 -12.49
N PRO A 35 10.35 18.15 -12.17
CA PRO A 35 11.51 18.74 -12.86
C PRO A 35 12.77 17.87 -12.72
N ASP A 36 13.51 17.68 -13.81
CA ASP A 36 14.74 16.87 -13.81
C ASP A 36 15.84 17.51 -12.94
N ALA A 37 15.85 18.84 -12.83
CA ALA A 37 16.81 19.58 -12.01
C ALA A 37 16.77 19.17 -10.53
N TRP A 38 15.62 18.72 -10.01
CA TRP A 38 15.49 18.27 -8.62
C TRP A 38 16.34 17.04 -8.31
N ARG A 39 16.69 16.21 -9.31
CA ARG A 39 17.51 15.00 -9.12
C ARG A 39 18.94 15.29 -8.68
N VAL A 40 19.42 16.50 -8.94
CA VAL A 40 20.79 16.96 -8.63
C VAL A 40 20.77 18.21 -7.74
N ASP A 41 19.60 18.57 -7.22
CA ASP A 41 19.47 19.69 -6.30
C ASP A 41 19.86 19.23 -4.88
N PRO A 42 20.94 19.77 -4.30
CA PRO A 42 21.44 19.36 -2.99
C PRO A 42 20.44 19.62 -1.86
N GLN A 43 19.40 20.43 -2.09
CA GLN A 43 18.33 20.61 -1.10
C GLN A 43 17.56 19.33 -0.81
N PHE A 44 17.52 18.37 -1.75
CA PHE A 44 16.88 17.08 -1.56
C PHE A 44 17.84 15.99 -1.04
N GLU A 45 19.13 16.30 -0.86
CA GLU A 45 20.13 15.35 -0.38
C GLU A 45 20.18 15.32 1.16
N PHE A 46 19.17 14.70 1.79
CA PHE A 46 19.14 14.50 3.22
C PHE A 46 18.44 13.19 3.62
N GLU A 47 18.84 12.64 4.77
CA GLU A 47 18.08 11.61 5.47
C GLU A 47 17.26 12.28 6.58
N THR A 48 16.04 11.80 6.80
CA THR A 48 15.17 12.35 7.83
C THR A 48 14.56 11.27 8.71
N ASN A 49 14.51 11.56 10.01
CA ASN A 49 13.75 10.81 10.99
C ASN A 49 12.42 11.51 11.35
N CYS A 50 12.16 12.69 10.77
CA CYS A 50 10.91 13.43 10.94
C CYS A 50 9.74 12.57 10.47
N ARG A 51 8.67 12.53 11.28
CA ARG A 51 7.41 11.86 10.90
C ARG A 51 6.40 12.84 10.34
N LEU A 52 6.64 14.14 10.52
CA LEU A 52 5.85 15.25 10.01
C LEU A 52 6.59 15.95 8.86
N GLY A 53 5.92 16.04 7.71
CA GLY A 53 6.33 16.90 6.60
C GLY A 53 5.34 18.04 6.43
N VAL A 54 5.83 19.23 6.11
CA VAL A 54 5.00 20.40 5.80
C VAL A 54 5.19 20.77 4.33
N VAL A 55 4.09 20.89 3.59
CA VAL A 55 4.08 21.38 2.21
C VAL A 55 3.41 22.74 2.19
N MET A 56 4.17 23.76 1.83
CA MET A 56 3.73 25.14 1.70
C MET A 56 3.84 25.56 0.24
N HIS A 57 2.70 25.87 -0.39
CA HIS A 57 2.70 26.44 -1.74
C HIS A 57 2.58 27.98 -1.68
N VAL A 58 3.50 28.68 -2.34
CA VAL A 58 3.58 30.14 -2.32
C VAL A 58 3.33 30.68 -3.72
N TYR A 59 2.20 31.37 -3.88
CA TYR A 59 1.88 32.18 -5.05
C TYR A 59 1.86 33.68 -4.68
N TYR A 60 1.42 34.01 -3.46
CA TYR A 60 1.43 35.37 -2.90
C TYR A 60 2.52 35.50 -1.84
N PRO A 61 3.73 35.94 -2.20
CA PRO A 61 4.91 35.90 -1.32
C PRO A 61 4.79 36.85 -0.11
N ASP A 62 3.95 37.87 -0.19
CA ASP A 62 3.65 38.77 0.93
C ASP A 62 2.91 38.07 2.09
N LEU A 63 2.23 36.95 1.81
CA LEU A 63 1.51 36.17 2.82
C LEU A 63 2.36 35.01 3.40
N ALA A 64 3.58 34.80 2.90
CA ALA A 64 4.42 33.68 3.34
C ALA A 64 4.88 33.84 4.80
N ALA A 65 5.21 35.07 5.21
CA ALA A 65 5.74 35.35 6.55
C ALA A 65 4.76 34.94 7.67
N GLU A 66 3.46 35.19 7.48
CA GLU A 66 2.43 34.82 8.46
C GLU A 66 2.32 33.30 8.62
N ILE A 67 2.35 32.54 7.52
CA ILE A 67 2.31 31.08 7.59
C ILE A 67 3.55 30.57 8.31
N ILE A 68 4.73 31.12 8.01
CA ILE A 68 6.00 30.76 8.67
C ILE A 68 5.94 31.07 10.17
N GLU A 69 5.39 32.20 10.58
CA GLU A 69 5.18 32.52 12.01
C GLU A 69 4.30 31.46 12.68
N ARG A 70 3.17 31.10 12.06
CA ARG A 70 2.23 30.10 12.60
C ARG A 70 2.81 28.68 12.64
N LEU A 71 3.78 28.34 11.78
CA LEU A 71 4.47 27.05 11.83
C LEU A 71 5.31 26.88 13.13
N GLN A 72 5.58 27.95 13.89
CA GLN A 72 6.18 27.84 15.22
C GLN A 72 5.29 27.08 16.22
N ASN A 73 3.99 26.98 15.96
CA ASN A 73 3.04 26.21 16.78
C ASN A 73 3.20 24.69 16.62
N LEU A 74 4.06 24.20 15.72
CA LEU A 74 4.33 22.77 15.59
C LEU A 74 5.13 22.25 16.81
N PRO A 75 4.63 21.22 17.53
CA PRO A 75 5.26 20.77 18.78
C PRO A 75 6.35 19.70 18.58
N VAL A 76 6.61 19.26 17.34
CA VAL A 76 7.57 18.21 17.00
C VAL A 76 8.49 18.65 15.86
N ASP A 77 9.61 17.97 15.71
CA ASP A 77 10.54 18.21 14.60
C ASP A 77 9.89 17.85 13.25
N PHE A 78 10.12 18.70 12.25
CA PHE A 78 9.51 18.58 10.94
C PHE A 78 10.44 19.05 9.82
N ASP A 79 10.11 18.63 8.60
CA ASP A 79 10.73 19.10 7.37
C ASP A 79 9.76 19.95 6.57
N LEU A 80 10.25 21.00 5.91
CA LEU A 80 9.44 21.97 5.18
C LEU A 80 9.80 22.01 3.69
N PHE A 81 8.80 21.80 2.84
CA PHE A 81 8.88 21.94 1.40
C PHE A 81 8.08 23.16 0.95
N ILE A 82 8.77 24.16 0.43
CA ILE A 82 8.17 25.36 -0.17
C ILE A 82 8.23 25.23 -1.68
N THR A 83 7.06 25.24 -2.31
CA THR A 83 6.94 25.37 -3.78
C THR A 83 6.63 26.83 -4.09
N ASP A 84 7.58 27.52 -4.73
CA ASP A 84 7.48 28.96 -4.99
C ASP A 84 7.07 29.23 -6.45
N ALA A 85 5.81 29.63 -6.63
CA ALA A 85 5.21 30.03 -7.90
C ALA A 85 5.08 31.56 -8.04
N SER A 86 5.66 32.35 -7.12
CA SER A 86 5.47 33.81 -7.06
C SER A 86 6.15 34.60 -8.19
N LYS A 87 7.11 34.00 -8.89
CA LYS A 87 8.06 34.62 -9.85
C LYS A 87 8.98 35.69 -9.27
N SER A 88 8.56 36.43 -8.24
CA SER A 88 9.36 37.44 -7.55
C SER A 88 10.32 36.85 -6.51
N GLY A 89 10.13 35.58 -6.14
CA GLY A 89 10.80 34.97 -5.01
C GLY A 89 10.08 35.24 -3.69
N LEU A 90 10.46 34.48 -2.65
CA LEU A 90 9.99 34.69 -1.28
C LEU A 90 10.50 36.02 -0.71
N THR A 91 9.70 36.62 0.17
CA THR A 91 10.07 37.83 0.93
C THR A 91 11.09 37.57 2.03
N LEU A 92 11.09 36.35 2.58
CA LEU A 92 12.03 35.88 3.58
C LEU A 92 13.13 35.04 2.94
N SER A 93 14.37 35.27 3.34
CA SER A 93 15.52 34.44 2.97
C SER A 93 15.46 33.08 3.66
N ARG A 94 16.19 32.10 3.11
CA ARG A 94 16.32 30.76 3.68
C ARG A 94 16.80 30.78 5.14
N ASP A 95 17.74 31.68 5.46
CA ASP A 95 18.30 31.82 6.80
C ASP A 95 17.28 32.41 7.78
N GLU A 96 16.49 33.40 7.35
CA GLU A 96 15.41 33.97 8.16
C GLU A 96 14.30 32.95 8.45
N ILE A 97 13.92 32.13 7.45
CA ILE A 97 12.95 31.05 7.64
C ILE A 97 13.47 30.04 8.66
N SER A 98 14.73 29.61 8.49
CA SER A 98 15.35 28.62 9.38
C SER A 98 15.50 29.14 10.81
N ALA A 99 15.91 30.40 10.97
CA ALA A 99 16.04 31.03 12.28
C ALA A 99 14.69 31.24 12.99
N SER A 100 13.60 31.38 12.23
CA SER A 100 12.25 31.57 12.78
C SER A 100 11.58 30.27 13.22
N LEU A 101 12.11 29.11 12.82
CA LEU A 101 11.49 27.80 13.03
C LEU A 101 12.41 26.86 13.82
N PRO A 102 12.35 26.88 15.17
CA PRO A 102 13.32 26.16 16.01
C PRO A 102 13.27 24.63 15.88
N ARG A 103 12.18 24.07 15.34
CA ARG A 103 11.98 22.62 15.15
C ARG A 103 12.18 22.16 13.70
N LEU A 104 12.51 23.07 12.80
CA LEU A 104 12.77 22.76 11.39
C LEU A 104 14.10 22.00 11.27
N GLN A 105 14.06 20.79 10.71
CA GLN A 105 15.27 20.00 10.46
C GLN A 105 15.81 20.24 9.05
N HIS A 106 14.93 20.16 8.04
CA HIS A 106 15.31 20.38 6.65
C HIS A 106 14.34 21.33 5.94
N LEU A 107 14.91 22.22 5.14
CA LEU A 107 14.19 23.20 4.33
C LEU A 107 14.47 22.95 2.84
N VAL A 108 13.42 22.80 2.05
CA VAL A 108 13.52 22.72 0.59
C VAL A 108 12.70 23.86 0.00
N ILE A 109 13.32 24.70 -0.81
CA ILE A 109 12.64 25.78 -1.53
C ILE A 109 12.90 25.57 -3.01
N VAL A 110 11.83 25.26 -3.75
CA VAL A 110 11.92 24.99 -5.19
C VAL A 110 11.06 25.97 -5.98
N PRO A 111 11.64 26.68 -6.97
CA PRO A 111 10.85 27.46 -7.90
C PRO A 111 10.03 26.51 -8.79
N VAL A 112 8.76 26.85 -8.99
CA VAL A 112 7.84 26.09 -9.84
C VAL A 112 7.04 27.07 -10.71
N GLU A 113 6.54 26.58 -11.84
CA GLU A 113 5.60 27.35 -12.64
C GLU A 113 4.24 27.44 -11.93
N ASN A 114 3.54 28.57 -12.09
CA ASN A 114 2.14 28.67 -11.70
C ASN A 114 1.29 27.91 -12.73
N HIS A 115 1.22 26.59 -12.59
CA HIS A 115 0.45 25.68 -13.45
C HIS A 115 -0.15 24.58 -12.58
N GLY A 116 -1.45 24.33 -12.71
CA GLY A 116 -2.18 23.42 -11.82
C GLY A 116 -2.29 23.94 -10.39
N ARG A 117 -2.12 25.26 -10.19
CA ARG A 117 -2.17 25.97 -8.89
C ARG A 117 -1.27 25.30 -7.84
N ASP A 118 -1.77 25.09 -6.63
CA ASP A 118 -1.07 24.41 -5.52
C ASP A 118 -1.06 22.87 -5.64
N ILE A 119 -1.84 22.31 -6.58
CA ILE A 119 -2.03 20.87 -6.72
C ILE A 119 -0.94 20.24 -7.57
N TYR A 120 -0.59 20.81 -8.73
CA TYR A 120 0.45 20.20 -9.56
C TYR A 120 1.84 20.23 -8.90
N PRO A 121 2.29 21.32 -8.24
CA PRO A 121 3.53 21.32 -7.46
C PRO A 121 3.53 20.27 -6.33
N LEU A 122 2.38 20.04 -5.67
CA LEU A 122 2.23 18.93 -4.73
C LEU A 122 2.45 17.57 -5.43
N ILE A 123 1.82 17.36 -6.60
CA ILE A 123 1.99 16.13 -7.38
C ILE A 123 3.45 15.94 -7.80
N GLN A 124 4.19 17.00 -8.12
CA GLN A 124 5.62 16.91 -8.43
C GLN A 124 6.42 16.42 -7.22
N LEU A 125 6.16 16.92 -6.01
CA LEU A 125 6.79 16.44 -4.78
C LEU A 125 6.45 14.96 -4.49
N VAL A 126 5.19 14.56 -4.71
CA VAL A 126 4.75 13.16 -4.58
C VAL A 126 5.44 12.24 -5.59
N ASN A 127 5.54 12.66 -6.86
CA ASN A 127 6.19 11.91 -7.93
C ASN A 127 7.70 11.79 -7.69
N PHE A 128 8.33 12.83 -7.14
CA PHE A 128 9.74 12.82 -6.76
C PHE A 128 10.03 11.89 -5.57
N GLY A 129 9.03 11.67 -4.70
CA GLY A 129 9.19 10.89 -3.46
C GLY A 129 9.62 11.71 -2.25
N ALA A 130 9.58 13.04 -2.36
CA ALA A 130 9.87 13.96 -1.26
C ALA A 130 9.02 13.67 -0.02
N LEU A 131 7.77 13.21 -0.22
CA LEU A 131 6.83 12.98 0.87
C LEU A 131 6.81 11.55 1.41
N ASP A 132 7.55 10.60 0.80
CA ASP A 132 7.55 9.17 1.18
C ASP A 132 7.96 8.91 2.64
N PRO A 133 8.87 9.69 3.27
CA PRO A 133 9.27 9.48 4.66
C PRO A 133 8.18 9.80 5.70
N TYR A 134 7.19 10.64 5.40
CA TYR A 134 6.29 11.18 6.43
C TYR A 134 5.05 10.33 6.69
N GLN A 135 4.68 10.22 7.97
CA GLN A 135 3.43 9.60 8.40
C GLN A 135 2.27 10.60 8.36
N LEU A 136 2.56 11.86 8.69
CA LEU A 136 1.60 12.96 8.70
C LEU A 136 2.14 14.10 7.83
N VAL A 137 1.26 14.71 7.04
CA VAL A 137 1.59 15.87 6.22
C VAL A 137 0.64 17.01 6.54
N LEU A 138 1.19 18.19 6.81
CA LEU A 138 0.44 19.43 6.82
C LEU A 138 0.60 20.11 5.46
N LYS A 139 -0.51 20.35 4.77
CA LYS A 139 -0.53 21.09 3.51
C LYS A 139 -1.20 22.44 3.72
N VAL A 140 -0.48 23.51 3.38
CA VAL A 140 -0.93 24.89 3.44
C VAL A 140 -0.51 25.64 2.18
N HIS A 141 -1.15 26.76 1.86
CA HIS A 141 -0.72 27.60 0.77
C HIS A 141 -1.12 29.06 0.98
N THR A 142 -0.46 29.96 0.27
CA THR A 142 -0.88 31.37 0.26
C THR A 142 -2.14 31.54 -0.58
N LYS A 143 -3.11 32.33 -0.13
CA LYS A 143 -4.36 32.59 -0.87
C LYS A 143 -4.82 34.02 -0.63
N LYS A 144 -5.14 34.73 -1.72
CA LYS A 144 -5.95 35.95 -1.73
C LYS A 144 -7.27 35.62 -2.43
N SER A 145 -8.40 36.14 -1.96
CA SER A 145 -9.69 35.86 -2.60
C SER A 145 -10.14 37.05 -3.45
N ALA A 146 -9.84 37.02 -4.74
CA ALA A 146 -10.28 38.05 -5.69
C ALA A 146 -11.82 38.07 -5.87
N TRP A 147 -12.49 36.93 -5.69
CA TRP A 147 -13.95 36.81 -5.88
C TRP A 147 -14.76 37.46 -4.74
N ARG A 148 -14.36 37.33 -3.46
CA ARG A 148 -15.03 38.03 -2.35
C ARG A 148 -14.63 39.50 -2.25
N GLU A 149 -13.42 39.87 -2.69
CA GLU A 149 -13.06 41.28 -2.87
C GLU A 149 -13.97 41.98 -3.90
N ALA A 150 -14.55 41.24 -4.84
CA ALA A 150 -15.49 41.75 -5.84
C ALA A 150 -16.98 41.58 -5.47
N HIS A 151 -17.34 40.87 -4.39
CA HIS A 151 -18.72 40.62 -3.94
C HIS A 151 -18.89 41.06 -2.47
N THR A 152 -19.04 42.37 -2.26
CA THR A 152 -19.16 43.02 -0.94
C THR A 152 -20.47 42.70 -0.18
N GLU A 153 -21.38 41.95 -0.79
CA GLU A 153 -22.67 41.56 -0.20
C GLU A 153 -22.65 40.24 0.61
N LEU A 154 -21.53 39.52 0.62
CA LEU A 154 -21.31 38.38 1.51
C LEU A 154 -20.62 38.85 2.80
N GLU A 155 -21.04 38.33 3.96
CA GLU A 155 -20.32 38.58 5.21
C GLU A 155 -18.93 37.92 5.15
N GLY A 156 -17.90 38.78 5.17
CA GLY A 156 -16.50 38.46 5.42
C GLY A 156 -15.54 38.56 4.22
N THR A 157 -14.32 39.05 4.46
CA THR A 157 -13.30 39.30 3.44
C THR A 157 -12.52 38.05 3.01
N GLY A 158 -11.75 38.15 1.92
CA GLY A 158 -10.84 37.09 1.47
C GLY A 158 -9.66 36.80 2.40
N ALA A 159 -9.26 37.79 3.19
CA ALA A 159 -8.29 37.63 4.26
C ALA A 159 -8.88 36.76 5.38
N GLU A 160 -10.14 37.02 5.78
CA GLU A 160 -10.84 36.28 6.83
C GLU A 160 -10.99 34.79 6.51
N TRP A 161 -11.27 34.40 5.25
CA TRP A 161 -11.34 32.97 4.88
C TRP A 161 -9.97 32.25 4.95
N LYS A 162 -8.88 32.94 4.61
CA LYS A 162 -7.52 32.38 4.76
C LYS A 162 -7.14 32.29 6.24
N ASP A 163 -7.49 33.32 7.01
CA ASP A 163 -7.29 33.36 8.46
C ASP A 163 -8.07 32.24 9.16
N GLU A 164 -9.32 31.95 8.75
CA GLU A 164 -10.12 30.83 9.26
C GLU A 164 -9.41 29.47 9.10
N PHE A 165 -8.80 29.21 7.94
CA PHE A 165 -8.04 27.98 7.73
C PHE A 165 -6.77 27.91 8.59
N LEU A 166 -6.00 29.00 8.63
CA LEU A 166 -4.76 29.05 9.38
C LEU A 166 -5.01 29.04 10.89
N ASP A 167 -6.06 29.68 11.38
CA ASP A 167 -6.49 29.64 12.77
C ASP A 167 -6.94 28.23 13.17
N ALA A 168 -7.75 27.58 12.33
CA ALA A 168 -8.22 26.23 12.60
C ALA A 168 -7.10 25.19 12.59
N LEU A 169 -6.13 25.29 11.66
CA LEU A 169 -5.13 24.24 11.44
C LEU A 169 -3.80 24.49 12.15
N LEU A 170 -3.48 25.76 12.45
CA LEU A 170 -2.19 26.24 12.94
C LEU A 170 -2.31 27.40 13.94
N GLY A 171 -3.51 27.72 14.45
CA GLY A 171 -3.74 28.94 15.25
C GLY A 171 -3.01 28.97 16.59
N SER A 172 -2.76 27.81 17.21
CA SER A 172 -2.00 27.69 18.46
C SER A 172 -1.35 26.31 18.59
N GLU A 173 -0.33 26.21 19.43
CA GLU A 173 0.31 24.92 19.74
C GLU A 173 -0.68 23.90 20.33
N ASP A 174 -1.61 24.32 21.18
CA ASP A 174 -2.61 23.44 21.79
C ASP A 174 -3.58 22.87 20.75
N GLU A 175 -4.00 23.69 19.78
CA GLU A 175 -4.84 23.24 18.67
C GLU A 175 -4.09 22.22 17.79
N VAL A 176 -2.83 22.49 17.47
CA VAL A 176 -1.99 21.55 16.71
C VAL A 176 -1.81 20.23 17.48
N LYS A 177 -1.51 20.28 18.78
CA LYS A 177 -1.42 19.10 19.63
C LYS A 177 -2.72 18.32 19.65
N ARG A 178 -3.87 18.99 19.68
CA ARG A 178 -5.19 18.36 19.62
C ARG A 178 -5.41 17.63 18.29
N ILE A 179 -5.10 18.27 17.16
CA ILE A 179 -5.20 17.65 15.82
C ILE A 179 -4.28 16.42 15.72
N MET A 180 -3.00 16.57 16.09
CA MET A 180 -2.03 15.47 16.04
C MET A 180 -2.44 14.33 16.97
N SER A 181 -2.93 14.62 18.17
CA SER A 181 -3.46 13.60 19.10
C SER A 181 -4.69 12.88 18.55
N ALA A 182 -5.54 13.57 17.77
CA ALA A 182 -6.66 12.94 17.09
C ALA A 182 -6.19 11.91 16.05
N PHE A 183 -5.17 12.23 15.24
CA PHE A 183 -4.55 11.24 14.36
C PHE A 183 -3.88 10.11 15.14
N GLY A 184 -3.27 10.45 16.27
CA GLY A 184 -2.61 9.50 17.15
C GLY A 184 -3.55 8.51 17.84
N SER A 185 -4.83 8.86 18.01
CA SER A 185 -5.84 8.07 18.72
C SER A 185 -6.84 7.36 17.82
N ASP A 186 -7.15 7.91 16.64
CA ASP A 186 -8.06 7.28 15.67
C ASP A 186 -7.27 6.76 14.44
N PRO A 187 -7.00 5.45 14.35
CA PRO A 187 -6.34 4.85 13.19
C PRO A 187 -7.19 4.92 11.90
N TRP A 188 -8.42 5.41 12.00
CA TRP A 188 -9.33 5.65 10.88
C TRP A 188 -9.42 7.12 10.48
N LEU A 189 -8.77 8.07 11.18
CA LEU A 189 -8.75 9.48 10.79
C LEU A 189 -7.75 9.70 9.67
N GLY A 190 -8.20 10.13 8.49
CA GLY A 190 -7.33 10.29 7.31
C GLY A 190 -6.96 11.73 6.99
N LEU A 191 -7.91 12.65 7.16
CA LEU A 191 -7.76 14.05 6.78
C LEU A 191 -8.54 14.95 7.74
N VAL A 192 -7.92 16.05 8.17
CA VAL A 192 -8.53 17.11 8.99
C VAL A 192 -8.38 18.45 8.27
N THR A 193 -9.49 19.16 8.10
CA THR A 193 -9.52 20.51 7.49
C THR A 193 -10.31 21.49 8.38
N ALA A 194 -10.42 22.76 7.97
CA ALA A 194 -11.12 23.79 8.72
C ALA A 194 -12.65 23.54 8.76
N PRO A 195 -13.38 24.07 9.77
CA PRO A 195 -14.83 23.93 9.88
C PRO A 195 -15.58 24.39 8.62
N GLY A 196 -16.64 23.69 8.24
CA GLY A 196 -17.48 23.99 7.08
C GLY A 196 -16.85 23.72 5.71
N ASN A 197 -15.68 23.08 5.63
CA ASN A 197 -14.94 22.86 4.38
C ASN A 197 -14.94 21.40 3.89
N ILE A 198 -15.58 20.47 4.60
CA ILE A 198 -15.94 19.16 4.04
C ILE A 198 -17.28 19.28 3.32
N VAL A 199 -17.21 19.38 2.00
CA VAL A 199 -18.37 19.67 1.15
C VAL A 199 -18.87 18.44 0.38
N GLY A 200 -20.13 18.48 -0.05
CA GLY A 200 -20.85 17.37 -0.66
C GLY A 200 -20.96 17.41 -2.19
N PRO A 201 -21.83 16.55 -2.77
CA PRO A 201 -22.07 16.46 -4.22
C PRO A 201 -22.40 17.78 -4.92
N GLU A 202 -22.97 18.75 -4.20
CA GLU A 202 -23.37 20.06 -4.69
C GLU A 202 -22.21 20.94 -5.16
N PHE A 203 -20.97 20.63 -4.75
CA PHE A 203 -19.74 21.34 -5.15
C PHE A 203 -18.93 20.62 -6.25
N TRP A 204 -19.51 19.60 -6.89
CA TRP A 204 -18.76 18.77 -7.87
C TRP A 204 -18.81 19.27 -9.30
N GLY A 205 -19.81 20.08 -9.68
CA GLY A 205 -19.86 20.81 -10.95
C GLY A 205 -19.36 20.04 -12.17
N GLY A 206 -18.51 20.70 -12.96
CA GLY A 206 -17.84 20.10 -14.12
C GLY A 206 -16.74 19.09 -13.75
N ASP A 207 -16.17 19.21 -12.55
CA ASP A 207 -15.08 18.34 -12.08
C ASP A 207 -15.49 16.89 -11.88
N LYS A 208 -16.79 16.58 -11.76
CA LYS A 208 -17.27 15.19 -11.60
C LYS A 208 -16.85 14.28 -12.74
N ALA A 209 -16.95 14.76 -13.98
CA ALA A 209 -16.57 13.97 -15.15
C ALA A 209 -15.04 13.80 -15.21
N ILE A 210 -14.29 14.86 -14.95
CA ILE A 210 -12.82 14.88 -14.93
C ILE A 210 -12.29 13.93 -13.84
N THR A 211 -12.87 13.99 -12.65
CA THR A 211 -12.52 13.11 -11.52
C THR A 211 -12.84 11.64 -11.84
N ALA A 212 -13.96 11.38 -12.54
CA ALA A 212 -14.29 10.03 -12.98
C ALA A 212 -13.22 9.49 -13.96
N GLU A 213 -12.79 10.29 -14.92
CA GLU A 213 -11.72 9.93 -15.86
C GLU A 213 -10.40 9.65 -15.14
N LEU A 214 -10.03 10.50 -14.18
CA LEU A 214 -8.83 10.33 -13.36
C LEU A 214 -8.85 9.01 -12.57
N LEU A 215 -9.95 8.73 -11.88
CA LEU A 215 -10.08 7.56 -11.01
C LEU A 215 -10.18 6.23 -11.77
N ARG A 216 -10.50 6.25 -13.08
CA ARG A 216 -10.38 5.07 -13.95
C ARG A 216 -8.96 4.54 -14.02
N ARG A 217 -7.94 5.41 -13.86
CA ARG A 217 -6.52 4.99 -13.78
C ARG A 217 -6.24 4.12 -12.56
N LEU A 218 -7.10 4.13 -11.54
CA LEU A 218 -7.04 3.25 -10.36
C LEU A 218 -8.16 2.22 -10.33
N GLU A 219 -8.93 2.11 -11.42
CA GLU A 219 -10.08 1.22 -11.55
C GLU A 219 -11.18 1.53 -10.49
N ILE A 220 -11.20 2.75 -9.95
CA ILE A 220 -12.17 3.24 -8.96
C ILE A 220 -13.37 3.86 -9.68
N ARG A 221 -14.57 3.58 -9.18
CA ARG A 221 -15.81 4.21 -9.65
C ARG A 221 -16.33 5.24 -8.65
N LEU A 222 -16.78 6.37 -9.17
CA LEU A 222 -17.49 7.35 -8.37
C LEU A 222 -18.88 6.85 -8.01
N HIS A 223 -19.22 6.98 -6.73
CA HIS A 223 -20.55 6.72 -6.21
C HIS A 223 -21.15 8.04 -5.72
N PRO A 224 -22.37 8.43 -6.17
CA PRO A 224 -22.99 9.70 -5.77
C PRO A 224 -23.07 9.93 -4.26
N SER A 225 -23.26 8.85 -3.48
CA SER A 225 -23.34 8.91 -2.02
C SER A 225 -21.98 9.10 -1.31
N ARG A 226 -20.87 9.07 -2.05
CA ARG A 226 -19.51 9.18 -1.51
C ARG A 226 -18.77 10.45 -1.99
N LEU A 227 -19.47 11.35 -2.66
CA LEU A 227 -18.90 12.58 -3.21
C LEU A 227 -18.66 13.60 -2.08
N LYS A 228 -17.60 13.38 -1.29
CA LYS A 228 -17.13 14.28 -0.24
C LYS A 228 -15.65 14.56 -0.38
N PHE A 229 -15.25 15.80 -0.15
CA PHE A 229 -13.85 16.23 -0.17
C PHE A 229 -13.63 17.46 0.71
N ALA A 230 -12.38 17.74 1.05
CA ALA A 230 -11.98 18.97 1.73
C ALA A 230 -11.72 20.06 0.69
N ALA A 231 -12.58 21.08 0.64
CA ALA A 231 -12.44 22.21 -0.26
C ALA A 231 -11.35 23.17 0.24
N GLY A 232 -10.68 23.85 -0.70
CA GLY A 232 -9.69 24.87 -0.38
C GLY A 232 -8.28 24.35 -0.16
N SER A 233 -8.05 23.04 -0.30
CA SER A 233 -6.73 22.42 -0.39
C SER A 233 -5.74 22.72 0.75
N MET A 234 -6.23 23.02 1.96
CA MET A 234 -5.44 23.11 3.19
C MET A 234 -5.95 22.12 4.25
N TYR A 235 -5.07 21.29 4.77
CA TYR A 235 -5.43 20.20 5.69
C TYR A 235 -4.21 19.54 6.33
N TRP A 236 -4.45 18.86 7.44
CA TRP A 236 -3.62 17.78 7.94
C TRP A 236 -4.07 16.46 7.33
N VAL A 237 -3.14 15.61 6.89
CA VAL A 237 -3.50 14.34 6.22
C VAL A 237 -2.47 13.25 6.48
N ARG A 238 -2.91 12.00 6.55
CA ARG A 238 -2.00 10.83 6.53
C ARG A 238 -1.18 10.85 5.25
N GLY A 239 0.16 10.77 5.39
CA GLY A 239 1.09 10.84 4.26
C GLY A 239 0.75 9.85 3.15
N PHE A 240 0.32 8.64 3.52
CA PHE A 240 -0.15 7.60 2.61
C PHE A 240 -1.17 8.08 1.56
N VAL A 241 -2.13 8.94 1.95
CA VAL A 241 -3.18 9.43 1.05
C VAL A 241 -2.58 10.26 -0.07
N LEU A 242 -1.60 11.13 0.23
CA LEU A 242 -0.94 11.97 -0.77
C LEU A 242 0.09 11.18 -1.57
N GLN A 243 0.91 10.37 -0.90
CA GLN A 243 1.94 9.54 -1.55
C GLN A 243 1.33 8.62 -2.61
N GLY A 244 0.14 8.07 -2.33
CA GLY A 244 -0.60 7.23 -3.27
C GLY A 244 -1.04 7.96 -4.54
N LEU A 245 -1.04 9.29 -4.60
CA LEU A 245 -1.39 10.04 -5.82
C LEU A 245 -0.42 9.76 -6.97
N ARG A 246 0.82 9.32 -6.68
CA ARG A 246 1.79 8.86 -7.68
C ARG A 246 1.22 7.80 -8.62
N SER A 247 0.32 6.96 -8.12
CA SER A 247 -0.33 5.89 -8.89
C SER A 247 -1.20 6.39 -10.05
N LEU A 248 -1.55 7.69 -10.07
CA LEU A 248 -2.28 8.32 -11.18
C LEU A 248 -1.37 8.64 -12.38
N GLY A 249 -0.05 8.60 -12.21
CA GLY A 249 0.93 8.85 -13.27
C GLY A 249 0.73 10.21 -13.93
N LEU A 250 0.47 11.24 -13.11
CA LEU A 250 0.19 12.60 -13.56
C LEU A 250 1.50 13.31 -13.96
N SER A 251 1.41 14.09 -15.03
CA SER A 251 2.49 14.92 -15.57
C SER A 251 1.95 16.27 -16.01
N GLU A 252 2.81 17.17 -16.49
CA GLU A 252 2.41 18.50 -16.98
C GLU A 252 1.30 18.43 -18.03
N ASP A 253 1.39 17.47 -18.96
CA ASP A 253 0.41 17.25 -20.04
C ASP A 253 -1.00 16.92 -19.53
N ASP A 254 -1.14 16.57 -18.25
CA ASP A 254 -2.43 16.29 -17.62
C ASP A 254 -3.08 17.55 -17.03
N PHE A 255 -2.41 18.70 -16.99
CA PHE A 255 -2.97 19.91 -16.37
C PHE A 255 -3.37 20.96 -17.40
N ASP A 256 -4.50 21.62 -17.15
CA ASP A 256 -5.03 22.70 -17.98
C ASP A 256 -4.09 23.92 -17.95
N PRO A 257 -3.91 24.64 -19.08
CA PRO A 257 -3.24 25.94 -19.05
C PRO A 257 -3.96 26.93 -18.13
N GLU A 258 -3.23 27.76 -17.40
CA GLU A 258 -3.85 28.76 -16.51
C GLU A 258 -4.53 29.89 -17.31
N ALA A 259 -5.84 30.03 -17.16
CA ALA A 259 -6.66 31.05 -17.82
C ALA A 259 -7.72 31.67 -16.89
N GLY A 260 -7.52 31.59 -15.56
CA GLY A 260 -8.44 32.14 -14.56
C GLY A 260 -9.71 31.32 -14.34
N GLN A 261 -9.66 30.01 -14.65
CA GLN A 261 -10.78 29.09 -14.46
C GLN A 261 -11.13 28.98 -12.96
N ILE A 262 -12.41 28.74 -12.66
CA ILE A 262 -12.92 28.59 -11.27
C ILE A 262 -13.52 27.21 -10.98
N ASP A 263 -13.71 26.36 -12.01
CA ASP A 263 -14.23 24.98 -11.96
C ASP A 263 -13.73 24.24 -13.22
N ALA A 264 -13.95 22.93 -13.31
CA ALA A 264 -13.68 22.08 -14.46
C ALA A 264 -12.20 22.06 -14.88
N THR A 265 -11.31 21.85 -13.91
CA THR A 265 -9.86 21.69 -14.17
C THR A 265 -9.32 20.44 -13.51
N THR A 266 -8.21 19.93 -14.02
CA THR A 266 -7.52 18.77 -13.43
C THR A 266 -7.12 19.02 -11.97
N ALA A 267 -6.67 20.22 -11.63
CA ALA A 267 -6.32 20.57 -10.26
C ALA A 267 -7.52 20.40 -9.31
N HIS A 268 -8.69 20.92 -9.70
CA HIS A 268 -9.92 20.79 -8.92
C HIS A 268 -10.43 19.32 -8.86
N ALA A 269 -10.26 18.56 -9.94
CA ALA A 269 -10.58 17.14 -9.95
C ALA A 269 -9.71 16.31 -9.01
N ILE A 270 -8.41 16.63 -8.90
CA ILE A 270 -7.49 15.98 -7.95
C ILE A 270 -7.85 16.34 -6.49
N GLU A 271 -8.20 17.60 -6.21
CA GLU A 271 -8.70 18.02 -4.89
C GLU A 271 -9.89 17.15 -4.45
N ARG A 272 -10.87 16.94 -5.36
CA ARG A 272 -12.01 16.03 -5.13
C ARG A 272 -11.57 14.58 -5.00
N ALA A 273 -10.62 14.13 -5.81
CA ALA A 273 -10.10 12.77 -5.77
C ALA A 273 -9.45 12.45 -4.42
N ILE A 274 -8.72 13.38 -3.78
CA ILE A 274 -8.13 13.17 -2.45
C ILE A 274 -9.20 12.76 -1.42
N GLY A 275 -10.38 13.39 -1.45
CA GLY A 275 -11.51 13.00 -0.61
C GLY A 275 -12.01 11.58 -0.89
N ILE A 276 -12.17 11.24 -2.17
CA ILE A 276 -12.57 9.89 -2.59
C ILE A 276 -11.53 8.85 -2.15
N LEU A 277 -10.25 9.10 -2.40
CA LEU A 277 -9.15 8.20 -2.08
C LEU A 277 -8.98 8.01 -0.56
N THR A 278 -9.21 9.07 0.23
CA THR A 278 -9.29 8.98 1.70
C THR A 278 -10.39 8.01 2.11
N THR A 279 -11.61 8.18 1.58
CA THR A 279 -12.70 7.23 1.90
C THR A 279 -12.43 5.83 1.35
N GLU A 280 -11.75 5.72 0.19
CA GLU A 280 -11.40 4.44 -0.42
C GLU A 280 -10.43 3.64 0.44
N ALA A 281 -9.52 4.33 1.12
CA ALA A 281 -8.62 3.79 2.15
C ALA A 281 -9.34 3.30 3.42
N GLY A 282 -10.65 3.52 3.52
CA GLY A 282 -11.41 3.32 4.75
C GLY A 282 -11.18 4.40 5.80
N LEU A 283 -10.54 5.50 5.42
CA LEU A 283 -10.26 6.63 6.31
C LEU A 283 -11.40 7.65 6.30
N LYS A 284 -11.46 8.45 7.36
CA LYS A 284 -12.45 9.49 7.60
C LYS A 284 -11.86 10.86 7.28
N LEU A 285 -12.69 11.72 6.70
CA LEU A 285 -12.47 13.16 6.72
C LEU A 285 -13.15 13.75 7.96
N ARG A 286 -12.49 14.71 8.62
CA ARG A 286 -13.03 15.47 9.74
C ARG A 286 -12.70 16.95 9.61
N GLU A 287 -13.51 17.76 10.26
CA GLU A 287 -13.22 19.16 10.52
C GLU A 287 -12.67 19.28 11.95
N THR A 288 -11.96 20.35 12.26
CA THR A 288 -11.30 20.52 13.57
C THR A 288 -12.30 20.53 14.73
N ASP A 289 -13.46 21.17 14.55
CA ASP A 289 -14.58 21.20 15.51
C ASP A 289 -15.28 19.83 15.70
N GLY A 290 -15.11 18.91 14.73
CA GLY A 290 -15.64 17.55 14.76
C GLY A 290 -14.66 16.49 15.28
N LEU A 291 -13.48 16.87 15.77
CA LEU A 291 -12.54 15.93 16.38
C LEU A 291 -13.01 15.51 17.77
N THR A 292 -12.87 14.22 18.07
CA THR A 292 -13.24 13.68 19.39
C THR A 292 -12.24 14.17 20.44
N GLU A 293 -12.73 14.65 21.58
CA GLU A 293 -11.87 14.98 22.72
C GLU A 293 -11.12 13.72 23.19
N VAL A 294 -9.80 13.85 23.29
CA VAL A 294 -8.96 12.77 23.79
C VAL A 294 -8.79 12.96 25.30
N LYS A 295 -9.25 11.99 26.11
CA LYS A 295 -9.23 12.09 27.58
C LYS A 295 -7.80 12.15 28.16
N ASP A 296 -7.65 12.79 29.32
CA ASP A 296 -6.41 13.24 30.01
C ASP A 296 -5.18 12.29 30.08
N SER A 297 -5.30 10.98 29.83
CA SER A 297 -4.11 10.10 29.65
C SER A 297 -3.47 10.24 28.26
N ALA A 298 -4.00 11.13 27.42
CA ALA A 298 -3.61 11.36 26.04
C ALA A 298 -2.80 12.64 25.80
N ALA A 299 -2.37 13.33 26.87
CA ALA A 299 -1.61 14.58 26.82
C ALA A 299 -0.28 14.49 26.02
N GLU A 300 0.11 13.29 25.59
CA GLU A 300 1.33 13.04 24.82
C GLU A 300 1.08 12.25 23.52
N LEU A 301 -0.15 11.97 23.07
CA LEU A 301 -0.35 11.19 21.82
C LEU A 301 0.20 11.89 20.58
N TRP A 302 0.21 13.22 20.56
CA TRP A 302 0.91 13.99 19.53
C TRP A 302 2.43 13.76 19.54
N SER A 303 3.03 13.41 20.69
CA SER A 303 4.48 13.21 20.82
C SER A 303 4.96 11.99 20.05
N ARG A 304 4.05 11.05 19.69
CA ARG A 304 4.35 9.93 18.80
C ARG A 304 4.91 10.39 17.44
N TYR A 305 4.64 11.61 17.00
CA TYR A 305 5.21 12.13 15.75
C TYR A 305 6.62 12.73 15.94
N SER A 306 7.10 12.83 17.19
CA SER A 306 8.49 13.16 17.47
C SER A 306 9.41 11.99 17.06
N PRO A 307 10.54 12.26 16.38
CA PRO A 307 11.55 11.25 16.08
C PRO A 307 12.11 10.56 17.32
N ALA A 308 12.09 11.23 18.48
CA ALA A 308 12.64 10.73 19.74
C ALA A 308 11.82 9.59 20.38
N ILE A 309 10.55 9.42 19.98
CA ILE A 309 9.67 8.39 20.53
C ILE A 309 9.75 7.14 19.65
N GLU A 310 10.12 6.00 20.20
CA GLU A 310 10.08 4.73 19.47
C GLU A 310 8.61 4.26 19.30
N ILE A 311 8.23 3.87 18.08
CA ILE A 311 6.92 3.28 17.80
C ILE A 311 7.13 1.85 17.30
N THR A 312 6.57 0.89 18.03
CA THR A 312 6.52 -0.50 17.60
C THR A 312 5.16 -0.81 16.97
N PRO A 313 5.09 -1.54 15.85
CA PRO A 313 3.83 -2.00 15.28
C PRO A 313 3.02 -2.82 16.28
N SER A 314 1.71 -2.56 16.37
CA SER A 314 0.83 -3.29 17.27
C SER A 314 0.37 -4.65 16.73
N VAL A 315 0.71 -4.96 15.47
CA VAL A 315 0.35 -6.15 14.69
C VAL A 315 1.58 -6.60 13.91
N ARG A 316 1.74 -7.91 13.73
CA ARG A 316 2.83 -8.52 12.95
C ARG A 316 2.35 -8.87 11.55
N PHE A 317 2.80 -8.12 10.55
CA PHE A 317 2.49 -8.39 9.14
C PHE A 317 3.51 -9.34 8.53
N VAL A 318 3.03 -10.46 7.99
CA VAL A 318 3.86 -11.54 7.45
C VAL A 318 3.43 -11.88 6.01
N PRO A 319 4.02 -11.25 4.99
CA PRO A 319 3.77 -11.63 3.61
C PRO A 319 4.37 -12.99 3.27
N PHE A 320 3.70 -13.72 2.37
CA PHE A 320 4.27 -14.92 1.74
C PHE A 320 5.39 -14.53 0.78
N TYR A 321 6.43 -15.36 0.72
CA TYR A 321 7.64 -15.09 -0.06
C TYR A 321 7.95 -16.24 -1.01
N LEU A 322 7.88 -15.95 -2.31
CA LEU A 322 8.17 -16.87 -3.41
C LEU A 322 9.68 -16.97 -3.65
N PRO A 323 10.31 -18.15 -3.48
CA PRO A 323 11.75 -18.30 -3.66
C PRO A 323 12.17 -18.43 -5.13
N GLN A 324 11.26 -18.35 -6.11
CA GLN A 324 11.51 -18.84 -7.47
C GLN A 324 12.53 -18.04 -8.30
N PHE A 325 12.74 -16.74 -8.04
CA PHE A 325 13.50 -15.81 -8.90
C PHE A 325 15.03 -16.06 -8.96
N HIS A 326 15.40 -17.29 -9.29
CA HIS A 326 16.73 -17.79 -9.60
C HIS A 326 16.59 -19.04 -10.50
N PRO A 327 17.53 -19.30 -11.42
CA PRO A 327 17.47 -20.52 -12.23
C PRO A 327 17.75 -21.76 -11.37
N THR A 328 17.09 -22.87 -11.72
CA THR A 328 17.36 -24.20 -11.16
C THR A 328 17.50 -25.22 -12.28
N ALA A 329 18.19 -26.33 -12.03
CA ALA A 329 18.34 -27.39 -13.02
C ALA A 329 16.99 -27.98 -13.47
N GLU A 330 16.04 -28.10 -12.53
CA GLU A 330 14.69 -28.53 -12.80
C GLU A 330 13.92 -27.56 -13.68
N ASN A 331 13.90 -26.27 -13.31
CA ASN A 331 13.20 -25.25 -14.11
C ASN A 331 13.82 -25.09 -15.49
N ASP A 332 15.14 -25.14 -15.60
CA ASP A 332 15.84 -25.11 -16.88
C ASP A 332 15.44 -26.27 -17.79
N ARG A 333 15.29 -27.47 -17.22
CA ARG A 333 14.81 -28.65 -17.95
C ARG A 333 13.34 -28.54 -18.36
N TRP A 334 12.49 -27.96 -17.51
CA TRP A 334 11.04 -27.92 -17.74
C TRP A 334 10.60 -26.77 -18.65
N TRP A 335 11.27 -25.63 -18.55
CA TRP A 335 10.84 -24.35 -19.12
C TRP A 335 11.86 -23.70 -20.06
N GLY A 336 13.11 -24.19 -20.05
CA GLY A 336 14.21 -23.69 -20.87
C GLY A 336 15.30 -23.05 -20.02
N THR A 337 16.55 -23.10 -20.50
CA THR A 337 17.73 -22.61 -19.79
C THR A 337 17.59 -21.15 -19.35
N GLY A 338 17.85 -20.89 -18.07
CA GLY A 338 17.79 -19.56 -17.46
C GLY A 338 16.39 -19.14 -17.04
N PHE A 339 15.43 -20.07 -16.95
CA PHE A 339 14.05 -19.73 -16.61
C PHE A 339 13.94 -19.18 -15.18
N THR A 340 13.25 -18.05 -15.08
CA THR A 340 12.68 -17.49 -13.84
C THR A 340 11.29 -16.96 -14.16
N GLU A 341 10.48 -16.64 -13.14
CA GLU A 341 9.15 -16.06 -13.36
C GLU A 341 9.22 -14.72 -14.12
N TRP A 342 10.38 -14.04 -14.15
CA TRP A 342 10.60 -12.88 -15.00
C TRP A 342 10.34 -13.16 -16.49
N THR A 343 10.58 -14.38 -16.96
CA THR A 343 10.25 -14.82 -18.33
C THR A 343 8.75 -14.69 -18.61
N ASN A 344 7.89 -15.10 -17.66
CA ASN A 344 6.44 -15.00 -17.79
C ASN A 344 5.97 -13.55 -17.61
N VAL A 345 6.48 -12.86 -16.60
CA VAL A 345 6.12 -11.48 -16.26
C VAL A 345 6.38 -10.53 -17.43
N THR A 346 7.56 -10.59 -18.02
CA THR A 346 7.92 -9.72 -19.17
C THR A 346 7.16 -10.07 -20.45
N GLY A 347 6.71 -11.32 -20.59
CA GLY A 347 5.92 -11.77 -21.74
C GLY A 347 4.43 -11.37 -21.69
N ALA A 348 3.93 -10.92 -20.54
CA ALA A 348 2.52 -10.62 -20.32
C ALA A 348 2.05 -9.41 -21.14
N LYS A 349 0.82 -9.49 -21.67
CA LYS A 349 0.18 -8.42 -22.45
C LYS A 349 -1.15 -7.98 -21.84
N PRO A 350 -1.55 -6.70 -21.98
CA PRO A 350 -2.87 -6.21 -21.57
C PRO A 350 -4.01 -7.01 -22.21
N VAL A 351 -4.91 -7.56 -21.39
CA VAL A 351 -6.11 -8.31 -21.85
C VAL A 351 -7.36 -7.44 -21.90
N TYR A 352 -7.31 -6.24 -21.33
CA TYR A 352 -8.30 -5.18 -21.44
C TYR A 352 -7.62 -3.80 -21.51
N GLN A 353 -8.38 -2.78 -21.87
CA GLN A 353 -7.88 -1.42 -22.05
C GLN A 353 -7.47 -0.78 -20.72
N GLY A 354 -6.20 -0.39 -20.60
CA GLY A 354 -5.58 0.14 -19.37
C GLY A 354 -5.18 -0.92 -18.34
N HIS A 355 -5.23 -2.21 -18.71
CA HIS A 355 -4.71 -3.30 -17.89
C HIS A 355 -3.22 -3.10 -17.63
N ASP A 356 -2.82 -3.23 -16.36
CA ASP A 356 -1.43 -3.13 -15.91
C ASP A 356 -0.61 -4.37 -16.26
N GLN A 357 -0.29 -4.55 -17.55
CA GLN A 357 0.59 -5.63 -18.00
C GLN A 357 1.52 -5.15 -19.13
N PRO A 358 2.78 -5.60 -19.17
CA PRO A 358 3.46 -6.37 -18.13
C PRO A 358 3.64 -5.56 -16.83
N LYS A 359 3.54 -6.22 -15.67
CA LYS A 359 3.88 -5.60 -14.38
C LYS A 359 5.39 -5.57 -14.22
N LEU A 360 5.97 -4.39 -14.14
CA LEU A 360 7.43 -4.21 -14.11
C LEU A 360 7.92 -3.76 -12.73
N PRO A 361 9.08 -4.28 -12.26
CA PRO A 361 9.70 -3.84 -11.03
C PRO A 361 10.22 -2.41 -11.14
N ALA A 362 10.19 -1.69 -10.01
CA ALA A 362 10.84 -0.40 -9.84
C ALA A 362 12.19 -0.57 -9.12
N ASP A 363 12.20 -0.44 -7.80
CA ASP A 363 13.41 -0.26 -6.99
C ASP A 363 14.38 -1.44 -7.02
N PHE A 364 13.88 -2.69 -7.02
CA PHE A 364 14.71 -3.89 -7.00
C PHE A 364 15.10 -4.43 -8.39
N GLY A 365 14.52 -3.88 -9.46
CA GLY A 365 14.73 -4.38 -10.82
C GLY A 365 14.36 -5.87 -10.99
N PHE A 366 14.87 -6.49 -12.06
CA PHE A 366 14.73 -7.92 -12.31
C PHE A 366 15.77 -8.71 -11.53
N TYR A 367 15.56 -8.82 -10.22
CA TYR A 367 16.55 -9.36 -9.29
C TYR A 367 16.75 -10.87 -9.40
N ASP A 368 17.86 -11.34 -8.81
CA ASP A 368 18.20 -12.75 -8.63
C ASP A 368 18.33 -13.08 -7.14
N LEU A 369 17.51 -14.01 -6.66
CA LEU A 369 17.45 -14.40 -5.24
C LEU A 369 18.63 -15.24 -4.77
N ARG A 370 19.69 -15.41 -5.57
CA ARG A 370 20.99 -15.91 -5.11
C ARG A 370 21.80 -14.85 -4.38
N LEU A 371 21.55 -13.57 -4.67
CA LEU A 371 22.36 -12.45 -4.18
C LEU A 371 21.89 -11.97 -2.80
N ASP A 372 22.82 -11.86 -1.84
CA ASP A 372 22.53 -11.36 -0.49
C ASP A 372 22.08 -9.90 -0.50
N GLU A 373 22.68 -9.06 -1.35
CA GLU A 373 22.32 -7.63 -1.48
C GLU A 373 20.83 -7.42 -1.80
N VAL A 374 20.23 -8.31 -2.59
CA VAL A 374 18.80 -8.27 -2.91
C VAL A 374 17.97 -8.58 -1.67
N ARG A 375 18.31 -9.66 -0.95
CA ARG A 375 17.59 -10.06 0.27
C ARG A 375 17.75 -9.02 1.38
N ALA A 376 18.94 -8.44 1.54
CA ALA A 376 19.20 -7.37 2.49
C ALA A 376 18.35 -6.12 2.17
N ALA A 377 18.32 -5.68 0.91
CA ALA A 377 17.52 -4.53 0.49
C ALA A 377 16.01 -4.78 0.64
N GLN A 378 15.53 -6.00 0.35
CA GLN A 378 14.14 -6.40 0.59
C GLN A 378 13.80 -6.38 2.09
N ALA A 379 14.66 -6.93 2.94
CA ALA A 379 14.47 -6.98 4.38
C ALA A 379 14.45 -5.57 5.01
N GLU A 380 15.38 -4.71 4.61
CA GLU A 380 15.44 -3.31 5.05
C GLU A 380 14.17 -2.55 4.64
N MET A 381 13.77 -2.64 3.37
CA MET A 381 12.56 -1.98 2.88
C MET A 381 11.31 -2.49 3.60
N ALA A 382 11.19 -3.80 3.79
CA ALA A 382 10.07 -4.41 4.49
C ALA A 382 9.96 -3.91 5.94
N SER A 383 11.08 -3.92 6.68
CA SER A 383 11.14 -3.45 8.06
C SER A 383 10.73 -1.98 8.19
N LYS A 384 11.27 -1.09 7.32
CA LYS A 384 10.92 0.35 7.29
C LYS A 384 9.42 0.61 7.04
N HIS A 385 8.71 -0.35 6.46
CA HIS A 385 7.27 -0.24 6.17
C HIS A 385 6.39 -1.08 7.10
N GLY A 386 6.94 -1.64 8.18
CA GLY A 386 6.17 -2.34 9.21
C GLY A 386 5.89 -3.81 8.89
N VAL A 387 6.60 -4.42 7.93
CA VAL A 387 6.60 -5.87 7.73
C VAL A 387 7.57 -6.50 8.75
N ASN A 388 7.12 -7.53 9.46
CA ASN A 388 7.84 -8.10 10.60
C ASN A 388 8.63 -9.36 10.27
N GLY A 389 8.46 -9.91 9.08
CA GLY A 389 9.17 -11.07 8.58
C GLY A 389 8.42 -11.72 7.44
N PHE A 390 9.02 -12.75 6.85
CA PHE A 390 8.50 -13.41 5.65
C PHE A 390 8.14 -14.86 5.91
N MET A 391 7.04 -15.33 5.32
CA MET A 391 6.72 -16.76 5.28
C MET A 391 7.19 -17.33 3.95
N TYR A 392 8.32 -18.03 3.96
CA TYR A 392 8.86 -18.68 2.76
C TYR A 392 8.03 -19.89 2.39
N TYR A 393 7.67 -20.00 1.11
CA TYR A 393 7.25 -21.30 0.57
C TYR A 393 8.44 -22.25 0.60
N TYR A 394 8.25 -23.38 1.26
CA TYR A 394 9.24 -24.44 1.35
C TYR A 394 8.76 -25.65 0.55
N TYR A 395 9.47 -25.95 -0.53
CA TYR A 395 9.15 -27.04 -1.44
C TYR A 395 10.03 -28.25 -1.13
N TRP A 396 9.42 -29.21 -0.45
CA TRP A 396 10.05 -30.47 -0.11
C TRP A 396 9.15 -31.61 -0.56
N PHE A 397 9.68 -32.43 -1.48
CA PHE A 397 8.97 -33.50 -2.15
C PHE A 397 9.66 -34.84 -1.85
N ALA A 398 9.23 -35.48 -0.76
CA ALA A 398 9.73 -36.78 -0.33
C ALA A 398 11.28 -36.86 -0.31
N GLY A 399 11.91 -36.01 0.51
CA GLY A 399 13.36 -35.96 0.68
C GLY A 399 14.10 -35.06 -0.31
N LYS A 400 13.43 -34.55 -1.35
CA LYS A 400 14.03 -33.63 -2.33
C LYS A 400 13.58 -32.19 -2.08
N ARG A 401 14.53 -31.32 -1.75
CA ARG A 401 14.34 -29.86 -1.72
C ARG A 401 14.30 -29.30 -3.16
N LEU A 402 13.42 -28.34 -3.40
CA LEU A 402 13.38 -27.52 -4.62
C LEU A 402 13.25 -26.04 -4.27
N LEU A 403 13.81 -25.16 -5.10
CA LEU A 403 13.84 -23.71 -4.86
C LEU A 403 14.37 -23.30 -3.47
N ASN A 404 15.14 -24.17 -2.81
CA ASN A 404 15.66 -24.01 -1.45
C ASN A 404 16.83 -23.02 -1.34
N LEU A 405 17.45 -22.66 -2.46
CA LEU A 405 18.67 -21.87 -2.46
C LEU A 405 18.54 -20.52 -1.72
N PRO A 406 17.43 -19.74 -1.84
CA PRO A 406 17.31 -18.47 -1.13
C PRO A 406 17.26 -18.64 0.40
N ILE A 407 16.59 -19.68 0.91
CA ILE A 407 16.50 -19.93 2.36
C ILE A 407 17.81 -20.48 2.92
N GLU A 408 18.50 -21.35 2.18
CA GLU A 408 19.83 -21.84 2.55
C GLU A 408 20.87 -20.73 2.55
N LYS A 409 20.79 -19.82 1.57
CA LYS A 409 21.64 -18.63 1.52
C LYS A 409 21.34 -17.68 2.69
N LEU A 410 20.06 -17.45 3.00
CA LEU A 410 19.70 -16.66 4.19
C LEU A 410 20.28 -17.32 5.45
N HIS A 411 20.10 -18.61 5.65
CA HIS A 411 20.64 -19.32 6.81
C HIS A 411 22.17 -19.24 6.92
N ALA A 412 22.87 -19.32 5.78
CA ALA A 412 24.33 -19.22 5.74
C ALA A 412 24.86 -17.78 5.92
N SER A 413 24.02 -16.76 5.71
CA SER A 413 24.40 -15.36 5.86
C SER A 413 24.49 -14.95 7.32
N ASP A 414 25.39 -14.01 7.63
CA ASP A 414 25.45 -13.37 8.94
C ASP A 414 24.17 -12.54 9.16
N PRO A 415 23.45 -12.72 10.29
CA PRO A 415 22.32 -11.86 10.65
C PRO A 415 22.63 -10.35 10.68
N ALA A 416 23.90 -9.96 10.85
CA ALA A 416 24.33 -8.56 10.76
C ALA A 416 24.29 -8.02 9.32
N ASP A 417 24.46 -8.88 8.31
CA ASP A 417 24.44 -8.51 6.90
C ASP A 417 23.04 -8.63 6.29
N VAL A 418 22.31 -9.72 6.62
CA VAL A 418 20.96 -9.99 6.13
C VAL A 418 20.02 -10.26 7.31
N ASN A 419 19.53 -9.18 7.92
CA ASN A 419 18.56 -9.26 9.00
C ASN A 419 17.12 -9.40 8.46
N MET A 420 16.77 -10.61 8.02
CA MET A 420 15.46 -10.94 7.47
C MET A 420 14.74 -11.94 8.38
N PRO A 421 13.86 -11.50 9.30
CA PRO A 421 13.05 -12.42 10.07
C PRO A 421 12.17 -13.29 9.17
N PHE A 422 12.05 -14.58 9.49
CA PHE A 422 11.34 -15.51 8.61
C PHE A 422 10.69 -16.69 9.33
N CYS A 423 9.73 -17.32 8.69
CA CYS A 423 9.18 -18.64 9.03
C CYS A 423 8.85 -19.42 7.76
N LEU A 424 8.48 -20.69 7.90
CA LEU A 424 8.28 -21.58 6.76
C LEU A 424 6.83 -22.01 6.62
N MET A 425 6.41 -22.18 5.37
CA MET A 425 5.19 -22.90 5.00
C MET A 425 5.54 -24.05 4.07
N TRP A 426 5.19 -25.27 4.46
CA TRP A 426 5.32 -26.43 3.59
C TRP A 426 4.25 -26.40 2.49
N ALA A 427 4.69 -26.11 1.27
CA ALA A 427 3.86 -26.17 0.06
C ALA A 427 3.77 -27.62 -0.43
N ASN A 428 3.02 -28.45 0.30
CA ASN A 428 2.98 -29.91 0.12
C ASN A 428 2.06 -30.39 -1.03
N GLU A 429 1.79 -29.53 -2.01
CA GLU A 429 1.00 -29.88 -3.19
C GLU A 429 1.87 -30.32 -4.36
N ASN A 430 1.39 -31.25 -5.19
CA ASN A 430 2.11 -31.70 -6.38
C ASN A 430 2.44 -30.53 -7.31
N TRP A 431 3.66 -30.49 -7.82
CA TRP A 431 4.03 -29.51 -8.84
C TRP A 431 3.60 -30.02 -10.21
N THR A 432 2.70 -29.30 -10.88
CA THR A 432 2.20 -29.65 -12.21
C THR A 432 2.71 -28.71 -13.30
N ARG A 433 2.83 -29.22 -14.54
CA ARG A 433 3.18 -28.45 -15.74
C ARG A 433 2.07 -27.47 -16.14
N SER A 434 0.83 -27.78 -15.79
CA SER A 434 -0.27 -26.83 -15.88
C SER A 434 -0.22 -25.94 -14.64
N TRP A 435 -0.04 -24.63 -14.83
CA TRP A 435 -0.06 -23.62 -13.75
C TRP A 435 -1.46 -23.41 -13.13
N ASP A 436 -2.32 -24.42 -13.18
CA ASP A 436 -3.70 -24.43 -12.68
C ASP A 436 -3.92 -25.48 -11.58
N GLY A 437 -2.86 -26.16 -11.12
CA GLY A 437 -2.91 -27.18 -10.09
C GLY A 437 -3.68 -28.44 -10.48
N ARG A 438 -4.05 -28.62 -11.75
CA ARG A 438 -4.81 -29.80 -12.20
C ARG A 438 -3.86 -30.94 -12.56
N ASN A 439 -4.07 -32.08 -11.90
CA ASN A 439 -3.30 -33.34 -11.88
C ASN A 439 -2.93 -34.02 -13.22
N LYS A 440 -3.05 -33.38 -14.38
CA LYS A 440 -2.84 -34.06 -15.67
C LYS A 440 -1.38 -34.18 -16.11
N ASP A 441 -0.46 -33.37 -15.55
CA ASP A 441 0.98 -33.44 -15.87
C ASP A 441 1.85 -33.09 -14.64
N ILE A 442 2.05 -34.05 -13.73
CA ILE A 442 2.89 -33.86 -12.53
C ILE A 442 4.37 -33.85 -12.92
N LEU A 443 5.08 -32.76 -12.60
CA LEU A 443 6.53 -32.59 -12.77
C LEU A 443 7.30 -33.20 -11.58
N ILE A 444 6.80 -32.99 -10.36
CA ILE A 444 7.25 -33.66 -9.14
C ILE A 444 6.06 -33.83 -8.20
N GLY A 445 5.88 -35.03 -7.66
CA GLY A 445 4.76 -35.38 -6.79
C GLY A 445 5.19 -35.54 -5.33
N GLN A 446 4.24 -35.33 -4.43
CA GLN A 446 4.38 -35.67 -3.03
C GLN A 446 4.00 -37.14 -2.82
N GLU A 447 4.95 -37.95 -2.34
CA GLU A 447 4.79 -39.39 -2.19
C GLU A 447 5.09 -39.84 -0.74
N TYR A 448 4.07 -39.73 0.12
CA TYR A 448 4.21 -40.02 1.56
C TYR A 448 4.53 -41.49 1.88
N ASP A 449 4.24 -42.41 0.96
CA ASP A 449 4.56 -43.84 1.12
C ASP A 449 6.06 -44.13 0.95
N LYS A 450 6.81 -43.25 0.25
CA LYS A 450 8.25 -43.40 0.04
C LYS A 450 9.08 -42.71 1.11
N VAL A 451 8.66 -41.50 1.49
CA VAL A 451 9.29 -40.73 2.57
C VAL A 451 8.15 -40.22 3.47
N PRO A 452 8.08 -40.69 4.72
CA PRO A 452 7.05 -40.27 5.66
C PRO A 452 7.03 -38.76 5.89
N ALA A 453 5.85 -38.18 6.09
CA ALA A 453 5.72 -36.76 6.42
C ALA A 453 6.40 -36.41 7.76
N GLU A 454 6.58 -37.39 8.65
CA GLU A 454 7.34 -37.26 9.89
C GLU A 454 8.77 -36.75 9.66
N GLU A 455 9.45 -37.18 8.58
CA GLU A 455 10.84 -36.79 8.29
C GLU A 455 11.00 -35.32 7.87
N PHE A 456 9.91 -34.66 7.48
CA PHE A 456 9.93 -33.26 7.08
C PHE A 456 10.55 -32.35 8.16
N ILE A 457 10.29 -32.64 9.44
CA ILE A 457 10.79 -31.80 10.54
C ILE A 457 12.31 -31.84 10.66
N ASP A 458 12.96 -32.97 10.35
CA ASP A 458 14.42 -33.08 10.36
C ASP A 458 15.04 -32.16 9.29
N ASP A 459 14.37 -32.03 8.14
CA ASP A 459 14.84 -31.22 7.02
C ASP A 459 14.83 -29.71 7.32
N VAL A 460 13.80 -29.23 8.02
CA VAL A 460 13.62 -27.80 8.30
C VAL A 460 14.18 -27.35 9.66
N ALA A 461 14.55 -28.28 10.53
CA ALA A 461 15.02 -27.98 11.88
C ALA A 461 16.28 -27.09 11.92
N GLU A 462 17.16 -27.19 10.92
CA GLU A 462 18.34 -26.32 10.84
C GLU A 462 17.94 -24.83 10.74
N PHE A 463 16.95 -24.52 9.91
CA PHE A 463 16.44 -23.17 9.72
C PHE A 463 15.67 -22.65 10.94
N MET A 464 14.95 -23.53 11.64
CA MET A 464 14.18 -23.15 12.84
C MET A 464 15.04 -22.77 14.05
N LYS A 465 16.31 -23.15 14.04
CA LYS A 465 17.30 -22.75 15.06
C LYS A 465 17.94 -21.40 14.78
N ASP A 466 17.72 -20.83 13.59
CA ASP A 466 18.23 -19.52 13.24
C ASP A 466 17.65 -18.45 14.19
N PRO A 467 18.48 -17.51 14.71
CA PRO A 467 18.00 -16.46 15.62
C PRO A 467 16.96 -15.54 14.98
N ARG A 468 16.91 -15.46 13.64
CA ARG A 468 15.91 -14.68 12.89
C ARG A 468 14.57 -15.41 12.74
N TYR A 469 14.47 -16.69 13.15
CA TYR A 469 13.26 -17.48 12.96
C TYR A 469 12.10 -16.96 13.84
N MET A 470 10.96 -16.69 13.22
CA MET A 470 9.81 -16.10 13.90
C MET A 470 9.15 -17.07 14.88
N ARG A 471 8.80 -16.54 16.06
CA ARG A 471 8.20 -17.29 17.17
C ARG A 471 6.94 -16.60 17.71
N VAL A 472 6.05 -17.38 18.31
CA VAL A 472 4.92 -16.93 19.16
C VAL A 472 5.12 -17.58 20.52
N ASP A 473 5.27 -16.80 21.59
CA ASP A 473 5.48 -17.31 22.96
C ASP A 473 6.66 -18.30 23.02
N GLY A 474 7.75 -17.95 22.33
CA GLY A 474 8.96 -18.79 22.18
C GLY A 474 8.82 -20.00 21.23
N ARG A 475 7.64 -20.28 20.69
CA ARG A 475 7.36 -21.45 19.83
C ARG A 475 7.59 -21.13 18.36
N ALA A 476 8.32 -21.97 17.63
CA ALA A 476 8.66 -21.75 16.22
C ALA A 476 7.43 -21.87 15.31
N ILE A 477 7.16 -20.84 14.51
CA ILE A 477 6.02 -20.82 13.59
C ILE A 477 6.30 -21.76 12.40
N LEU A 478 5.39 -22.70 12.12
CA LEU A 478 5.44 -23.53 10.92
C LEU A 478 4.04 -23.72 10.35
N ALA A 479 3.86 -23.49 9.06
CA ALA A 479 2.60 -23.69 8.36
C ALA A 479 2.63 -24.90 7.42
N VAL A 480 1.47 -25.53 7.21
CA VAL A 480 1.28 -26.62 6.24
C VAL A 480 0.11 -26.27 5.31
N TYR A 481 0.33 -26.38 4.00
CA TYR A 481 -0.64 -25.93 3.00
C TYR A 481 -1.88 -26.83 2.90
N ARG A 482 -1.69 -28.14 2.72
CA ARG A 482 -2.75 -29.15 2.55
C ARG A 482 -2.60 -30.29 3.57
N PRO A 483 -2.86 -30.05 4.86
CA PRO A 483 -2.71 -31.08 5.90
C PRO A 483 -3.61 -32.31 5.69
N ALA A 484 -4.78 -32.16 5.06
CA ALA A 484 -5.71 -33.27 4.80
C ALA A 484 -5.15 -34.35 3.84
N GLN A 485 -4.10 -34.03 3.06
CA GLN A 485 -3.44 -35.00 2.18
C GLN A 485 -2.43 -35.88 2.93
N ILE A 486 -2.09 -35.55 4.18
CA ILE A 486 -1.10 -36.27 4.97
C ILE A 486 -1.80 -37.39 5.77
N PRO A 487 -1.42 -38.68 5.56
CA PRO A 487 -2.00 -39.78 6.32
C PRO A 487 -1.76 -39.63 7.83
N ASN A 488 -2.81 -39.75 8.63
CA ASN A 488 -2.77 -39.66 10.09
C ASN A 488 -2.03 -38.41 10.61
N PHE A 489 -2.40 -37.24 10.07
CA PHE A 489 -1.76 -35.97 10.39
C PHE A 489 -1.62 -35.65 11.90
N PRO A 490 -2.56 -35.98 12.81
CA PRO A 490 -2.35 -35.76 14.25
C PRO A 490 -1.13 -36.50 14.82
N ARG A 491 -0.84 -37.71 14.31
CA ARG A 491 0.35 -38.47 14.70
C ARG A 491 1.62 -37.79 14.17
N VAL A 492 1.59 -37.30 12.94
CA VAL A 492 2.70 -36.54 12.34
C VAL A 492 3.01 -35.29 13.16
N VAL A 493 1.99 -34.53 13.54
CA VAL A 493 2.12 -33.35 14.42
C VAL A 493 2.73 -33.70 15.77
N ALA A 494 2.28 -34.79 16.40
CA ALA A 494 2.84 -35.24 17.68
C ALA A 494 4.33 -35.63 17.54
N HIS A 495 4.68 -36.29 16.44
CA HIS A 495 6.07 -36.63 16.10
C HIS A 495 6.91 -35.37 15.89
N TRP A 496 6.45 -34.42 15.08
CA TRP A 496 7.17 -33.17 14.83
C TRP A 496 7.47 -32.40 16.12
N ARG A 497 6.51 -32.28 17.04
CA ARG A 497 6.77 -31.61 18.33
C ARG A 497 7.83 -32.34 19.16
N ALA A 498 7.76 -33.67 19.25
CA ALA A 498 8.76 -34.46 19.97
C ALA A 498 10.15 -34.31 19.34
N ARG A 499 10.22 -34.44 18.02
CA ARG A 499 11.46 -34.36 17.26
C ARG A 499 12.08 -32.97 17.28
N ALA A 500 11.27 -31.90 17.20
CA ALA A 500 11.74 -30.53 17.33
C ALA A 500 12.41 -30.25 18.69
N ARG A 501 11.87 -30.78 19.78
CA ARG A 501 12.52 -30.71 21.10
C ARG A 501 13.86 -31.44 21.12
N GLU A 502 13.93 -32.65 20.57
CA GLU A 502 15.17 -33.44 20.49
C GLU A 502 16.27 -32.73 19.68
N LEU A 503 15.87 -32.06 18.58
CA LEU A 503 16.78 -31.32 17.70
C LEU A 503 17.19 -29.94 18.24
N GLY A 504 16.65 -29.52 19.39
CA GLY A 504 16.94 -28.23 20.03
C GLY A 504 16.18 -27.04 19.46
N VAL A 505 15.13 -27.26 18.65
CA VAL A 505 14.25 -26.20 18.13
C VAL A 505 13.30 -25.65 19.21
N GLY A 506 12.90 -26.52 20.15
CA GLY A 506 11.90 -26.23 21.18
C GLY A 506 10.48 -26.63 20.76
N GLU A 507 9.49 -25.86 21.23
CA GLU A 507 8.08 -26.05 20.85
C GLU A 507 7.73 -25.43 19.50
N LEU A 508 6.67 -25.95 18.87
CA LEU A 508 6.17 -25.51 17.57
C LEU A 508 4.82 -24.80 17.70
N TRP A 509 4.63 -23.73 16.94
CA TRP A 509 3.35 -23.07 16.68
C TRP A 509 2.90 -23.43 15.26
N LEU A 510 2.00 -24.41 15.16
CA LEU A 510 1.61 -25.04 13.92
C LEU A 510 0.30 -24.45 13.37
N LEU A 511 0.35 -24.07 12.10
CA LEU A 511 -0.78 -23.51 11.36
C LEU A 511 -1.11 -24.35 10.13
N SER A 512 -2.40 -24.47 9.79
CA SER A 512 -2.82 -24.93 8.47
C SER A 512 -3.24 -23.75 7.60
N VAL A 513 -3.09 -23.86 6.28
CA VAL A 513 -3.73 -22.89 5.39
C VAL A 513 -5.24 -23.14 5.29
N ASP A 514 -6.02 -22.07 5.47
CA ASP A 514 -7.47 -22.10 5.35
C ASP A 514 -7.89 -22.18 3.88
N VAL A 515 -8.01 -23.41 3.37
CA VAL A 515 -8.53 -23.74 2.03
C VAL A 515 -9.92 -24.38 2.13
N ALA A 516 -10.74 -24.31 1.08
CA ALA A 516 -12.11 -24.81 1.09
C ALA A 516 -12.12 -26.35 1.15
N THR A 517 -13.17 -26.97 1.71
CA THR A 517 -13.32 -28.44 1.71
C THR A 517 -13.27 -29.06 0.30
N GLU A 518 -13.66 -28.31 -0.74
CA GLU A 518 -13.56 -28.71 -2.16
C GLU A 518 -12.10 -28.69 -2.70
N PHE A 519 -11.17 -28.09 -1.95
CA PHE A 519 -9.73 -28.05 -2.17
C PHE A 519 -8.99 -28.70 -1.00
N ASP A 520 -9.48 -29.82 -0.47
CA ASP A 520 -8.91 -30.53 0.69
C ASP A 520 -8.89 -29.72 2.00
N GLY A 521 -9.79 -28.76 2.16
CA GLY A 521 -10.01 -28.02 3.41
C GLY A 521 -10.41 -28.93 4.56
N LEU A 522 -10.06 -28.50 5.77
CA LEU A 522 -10.20 -29.31 6.97
C LEU A 522 -11.68 -29.64 7.26
N GLY A 523 -12.03 -30.93 7.24
CA GLY A 523 -13.33 -31.44 7.73
C GLY A 523 -13.42 -31.56 9.26
N ALA A 524 -12.34 -31.21 9.97
CA ALA A 524 -12.16 -31.23 11.42
C ALA A 524 -11.57 -29.87 11.86
N SER A 525 -11.82 -29.42 13.09
CA SER A 525 -11.24 -28.18 13.61
C SER A 525 -9.71 -28.26 13.73
N ALA A 526 -8.99 -27.14 13.61
CA ALA A 526 -7.53 -27.09 13.74
C ALA A 526 -7.05 -27.76 15.04
N ARG A 527 -7.81 -27.59 16.13
CA ARG A 527 -7.56 -28.19 17.44
C ARG A 527 -7.64 -29.72 17.43
N GLU A 528 -8.58 -30.30 16.68
CA GLU A 528 -8.69 -31.77 16.54
C GLU A 528 -7.48 -32.38 15.81
N LEU A 529 -6.81 -31.59 14.98
CA LEU A 529 -5.56 -31.96 14.31
C LEU A 529 -4.30 -31.67 15.14
N GLY A 530 -4.47 -31.13 16.36
CA GLY A 530 -3.37 -30.76 17.23
C GLY A 530 -2.65 -29.48 16.82
N LEU A 531 -3.24 -28.64 15.96
CA LEU A 531 -2.71 -27.35 15.52
C LEU A 531 -3.14 -26.21 16.46
N GLU A 532 -2.37 -25.13 16.47
CA GLU A 532 -2.72 -23.89 17.16
C GLU A 532 -3.83 -23.12 16.43
N GLY A 533 -3.93 -23.29 15.10
CA GLY A 533 -4.94 -22.61 14.31
C GLY A 533 -4.77 -22.77 12.81
N SER A 534 -5.46 -21.91 12.06
CA SER A 534 -5.31 -21.76 10.62
C SER A 534 -4.87 -20.34 10.25
N LEU A 535 -4.35 -20.19 9.04
CA LEU A 535 -4.02 -18.89 8.46
C LEU A 535 -4.82 -18.65 7.18
N GLY A 536 -5.29 -17.42 6.98
CA GLY A 536 -6.02 -17.04 5.78
C GLY A 536 -5.08 -16.90 4.57
N PHE A 537 -5.52 -17.39 3.41
CA PHE A 537 -4.78 -17.30 2.15
C PHE A 537 -5.69 -16.84 1.01
N PRO A 538 -6.11 -15.56 0.99
CA PRO A 538 -6.99 -15.08 -0.06
C PRO A 538 -6.33 -15.20 -1.45
N PRO A 539 -7.12 -15.47 -2.51
CA PRO A 539 -8.58 -15.40 -2.55
C PRO A 539 -9.30 -16.68 -2.12
N HIS A 540 -8.60 -17.71 -1.62
CA HIS A 540 -9.26 -18.93 -1.13
C HIS A 540 -10.28 -18.63 -0.02
N ASN A 541 -11.33 -19.45 0.05
CA ASN A 541 -12.44 -19.34 1.00
C ASN A 541 -13.26 -18.03 0.95
N LEU A 542 -13.01 -17.14 0.00
CA LEU A 542 -13.81 -15.94 -0.20
C LEU A 542 -14.68 -16.06 -1.45
N PRO A 543 -15.93 -15.56 -1.39
CA PRO A 543 -16.79 -15.59 -2.56
C PRO A 543 -16.27 -14.63 -3.62
N TRP A 544 -16.52 -14.97 -4.87
CA TRP A 544 -16.19 -14.12 -5.99
C TRP A 544 -17.47 -13.59 -6.64
N GLU A 545 -17.42 -12.33 -7.07
CA GLU A 545 -18.43 -11.70 -7.90
C GLU A 545 -17.75 -11.27 -9.21
N GLY A 546 -18.44 -11.43 -10.34
CA GLY A 546 -17.93 -10.93 -11.62
C GLY A 546 -17.76 -9.42 -11.56
N ALA A 547 -16.64 -8.91 -12.09
CA ALA A 547 -16.48 -7.47 -12.29
C ALA A 547 -17.57 -6.95 -13.25
N PRO A 548 -18.04 -5.70 -13.13
CA PRO A 548 -19.20 -5.27 -13.89
C PRO A 548 -18.90 -5.26 -15.39
N ALA A 549 -19.50 -6.22 -16.10
CA ALA A 549 -19.37 -6.40 -17.54
C ALA A 549 -19.88 -5.15 -18.26
N GLY A 550 -19.03 -4.55 -19.09
CA GLY A 550 -19.32 -3.30 -19.82
C GLY A 550 -18.47 -2.09 -19.40
N SER A 551 -17.79 -2.17 -18.25
CA SER A 551 -16.97 -1.06 -17.75
C SER A 551 -15.58 -0.91 -18.36
N VAL A 552 -15.10 -1.95 -19.05
CA VAL A 552 -13.77 -1.95 -19.66
C VAL A 552 -13.81 -2.65 -21.00
N LYS A 553 -13.11 -2.08 -21.98
CA LYS A 553 -12.98 -2.67 -23.32
C LYS A 553 -12.01 -3.85 -23.29
N MET A 554 -12.56 -5.07 -23.32
CA MET A 554 -11.80 -6.32 -23.36
C MET A 554 -11.13 -6.53 -24.73
N ARG A 555 -9.97 -7.19 -24.76
CA ARG A 555 -9.35 -7.65 -26.02
C ARG A 555 -10.15 -8.82 -26.58
N ARG A 556 -10.33 -8.87 -27.90
CA ARG A 556 -11.09 -9.93 -28.60
C ARG A 556 -10.63 -11.37 -28.28
N LYS A 557 -9.36 -11.56 -27.93
CA LYS A 557 -8.78 -12.88 -27.59
C LYS A 557 -8.99 -13.29 -26.13
N MET A 558 -9.40 -12.37 -25.25
CA MET A 558 -9.62 -12.65 -23.84
C MET A 558 -10.76 -13.67 -23.65
N ARG A 559 -10.50 -14.71 -22.86
CA ARG A 559 -11.40 -15.85 -22.55
C ARG A 559 -11.36 -16.22 -21.06
N GLY A 560 -10.63 -15.47 -20.25
CA GLY A 560 -10.50 -15.68 -18.82
C GLY A 560 -11.60 -14.99 -18.01
N SER A 561 -11.46 -15.04 -16.69
CA SER A 561 -12.41 -14.46 -15.73
C SER A 561 -11.96 -13.05 -15.31
N VAL A 562 -12.93 -12.16 -15.12
CA VAL A 562 -12.69 -10.85 -14.51
C VAL A 562 -13.57 -10.73 -13.27
N LEU A 563 -12.93 -10.63 -12.12
CA LEU A 563 -13.52 -10.70 -10.78
C LEU A 563 -13.44 -9.32 -10.10
N SER A 564 -14.36 -9.02 -9.20
CA SER A 564 -14.47 -7.70 -8.55
C SER A 564 -13.69 -7.65 -7.23
N TYR A 565 -12.53 -6.99 -7.22
CA TYR A 565 -11.75 -6.79 -5.98
C TYR A 565 -12.51 -5.96 -4.92
N PRO A 566 -13.26 -4.89 -5.27
CA PRO A 566 -14.11 -4.18 -4.31
C PRO A 566 -15.19 -5.05 -3.67
N ALA A 567 -15.78 -5.98 -4.41
CA ALA A 567 -16.76 -6.90 -3.85
C ALA A 567 -16.11 -7.89 -2.88
N LEU A 568 -14.94 -8.42 -3.24
CA LEU A 568 -14.14 -9.28 -2.36
C LEU A 568 -13.82 -8.60 -1.04
N VAL A 569 -13.25 -7.39 -1.10
CA VAL A 569 -12.87 -6.63 0.10
C VAL A 569 -14.08 -6.32 0.98
N ARG A 570 -15.23 -5.99 0.38
CA ARG A 570 -16.48 -5.78 1.13
C ARG A 570 -16.87 -7.02 1.94
N VAL A 571 -16.86 -8.21 1.31
CA VAL A 571 -17.23 -9.45 2.01
C VAL A 571 -16.16 -9.85 3.03
N ALA A 572 -14.89 -9.75 2.67
CA ALA A 572 -13.78 -10.09 3.55
C ALA A 572 -13.77 -9.23 4.83
N THR A 573 -13.96 -7.91 4.69
CA THR A 573 -14.03 -6.99 5.83
C THR A 573 -15.26 -7.21 6.72
N GLU A 574 -16.40 -7.64 6.15
CA GLU A 574 -17.56 -8.03 6.96
C GLU A 574 -17.28 -9.30 7.77
N ARG A 575 -16.68 -10.32 7.15
CA ARG A 575 -16.33 -11.59 7.84
C ARG A 575 -15.34 -11.37 8.97
N LEU A 576 -14.38 -10.45 8.81
CA LEU A 576 -13.39 -10.11 9.84
C LEU A 576 -14.01 -9.59 11.15
N ARG A 577 -15.27 -9.10 11.13
CA ARG A 577 -15.98 -8.69 12.37
C ARG A 577 -16.31 -9.85 13.30
N ARG A 578 -16.27 -11.08 12.80
CA ARG A 578 -16.53 -12.32 13.54
C ARG A 578 -15.42 -13.33 13.29
N LEU A 579 -14.17 -12.85 13.31
CA LEU A 579 -13.00 -13.68 13.07
C LEU A 579 -12.88 -14.77 14.17
N PRO A 580 -12.83 -16.06 13.81
CA PRO A 580 -12.54 -17.13 14.75
C PRO A 580 -11.20 -16.90 15.49
N ARG A 581 -11.14 -17.27 16.77
CA ARG A 581 -9.95 -17.01 17.60
C ARG A 581 -8.71 -17.75 17.10
N ASP A 582 -8.91 -18.93 16.52
CA ASP A 582 -7.90 -19.82 15.95
C ASP A 582 -7.56 -19.50 14.48
N LEU A 583 -8.17 -18.49 13.87
CA LEU A 583 -7.82 -18.04 12.51
C LEU A 583 -6.94 -16.79 12.57
N ALA A 584 -5.70 -16.87 12.10
CA ALA A 584 -4.90 -15.70 11.75
C ALA A 584 -5.38 -15.18 10.38
N PRO A 585 -5.86 -13.93 10.27
CA PRO A 585 -6.47 -13.46 9.04
C PRO A 585 -5.42 -13.24 7.95
N GLY A 586 -5.81 -13.50 6.71
CA GLY A 586 -5.03 -13.17 5.52
C GLY A 586 -5.69 -12.06 4.72
N VAL A 587 -4.87 -11.24 4.05
CA VAL A 587 -5.29 -10.28 3.03
C VAL A 587 -4.51 -10.53 1.74
N MET A 588 -5.00 -10.00 0.61
CA MET A 588 -4.31 -10.13 -0.68
C MET A 588 -4.17 -8.75 -1.33
N VAL A 589 -2.98 -8.46 -1.85
CA VAL A 589 -2.67 -7.23 -2.58
C VAL A 589 -3.53 -7.15 -3.85
N ASN A 590 -3.40 -8.14 -4.71
CA ASN A 590 -4.15 -8.33 -5.95
C ASN A 590 -4.00 -9.81 -6.38
N PHE A 591 -4.76 -10.25 -7.38
CA PHE A 591 -4.47 -11.49 -8.10
C PHE A 591 -4.80 -11.32 -9.59
N ASP A 592 -3.81 -11.60 -10.43
CA ASP A 592 -3.80 -11.49 -11.88
C ASP A 592 -2.73 -12.44 -12.45
N ASN A 593 -3.16 -13.62 -12.90
CA ASN A 593 -2.26 -14.63 -13.48
C ASN A 593 -2.08 -14.49 -15.01
N THR A 594 -2.24 -13.27 -15.55
CA THR A 594 -2.02 -12.99 -16.98
C THR A 594 -0.61 -13.35 -17.44
N ALA A 595 0.41 -13.21 -16.60
CA ALA A 595 1.78 -13.62 -16.95
C ALA A 595 1.87 -15.10 -17.29
N ARG A 596 1.16 -15.97 -16.58
CA ARG A 596 1.17 -17.43 -16.80
C ARG A 596 0.14 -17.87 -17.86
N ARG A 597 -1.00 -17.19 -17.96
CA ARG A 597 -2.18 -17.69 -18.72
C ARG A 597 -2.64 -16.79 -19.87
N GLN A 598 -2.06 -15.61 -19.99
CA GLN A 598 -2.26 -14.59 -21.02
C GLN A 598 -3.71 -14.33 -21.45
N TRP A 599 -4.31 -15.18 -22.29
CA TRP A 599 -5.65 -14.97 -22.84
C TRP A 599 -6.75 -15.73 -22.07
N LYS A 600 -6.38 -16.54 -21.08
CA LYS A 600 -7.31 -17.21 -20.16
C LYS A 600 -6.98 -16.97 -18.66
N PRO A 601 -6.66 -15.72 -18.23
CA PRO A 601 -6.33 -15.46 -16.85
C PRO A 601 -7.57 -15.32 -15.96
N ASP A 602 -7.36 -15.40 -14.66
CA ASP A 602 -8.29 -14.89 -13.66
C ASP A 602 -7.70 -13.57 -13.14
N VAL A 603 -8.46 -12.48 -13.25
CA VAL A 603 -7.99 -11.12 -12.92
C VAL A 603 -8.96 -10.45 -11.96
N TRP A 604 -8.43 -9.92 -10.86
CA TRP A 604 -9.19 -9.10 -9.91
C TRP A 604 -9.12 -7.62 -10.29
N TYR A 605 -10.20 -7.13 -10.90
CA TYR A 605 -10.37 -5.74 -11.31
C TYR A 605 -10.76 -4.85 -10.13
N GLY A 606 -10.15 -3.67 -10.03
CA GLY A 606 -10.36 -2.68 -8.98
C GLY A 606 -9.34 -2.76 -7.84
N ALA A 607 -8.30 -3.61 -7.94
CA ALA A 607 -7.28 -3.72 -6.90
C ALA A 607 -6.36 -2.49 -6.91
N ASN A 608 -6.28 -1.81 -5.77
CA ASN A 608 -5.49 -0.59 -5.61
C ASN A 608 -5.01 -0.44 -4.15
N PRO A 609 -3.95 0.35 -3.89
CA PRO A 609 -3.36 0.50 -2.56
C PRO A 609 -4.34 0.99 -1.48
N TYR A 610 -5.29 1.85 -1.82
CA TYR A 610 -6.26 2.40 -0.88
C TYR A 610 -7.22 1.31 -0.40
N LEU A 611 -7.81 0.57 -1.33
CA LEU A 611 -8.73 -0.50 -0.99
C LEU A 611 -8.02 -1.67 -0.27
N PHE A 612 -6.76 -1.95 -0.63
CA PHE A 612 -5.90 -2.86 0.13
C PHE A 612 -5.67 -2.38 1.57
N ARG A 613 -5.32 -1.10 1.78
CA ARG A 613 -5.19 -0.49 3.11
C ARG A 613 -6.45 -0.70 3.94
N ARG A 614 -7.64 -0.45 3.35
CA ARG A 614 -8.93 -0.66 4.02
C ARG A 614 -9.06 -2.09 4.54
N TRP A 615 -8.71 -3.08 3.71
CA TRP A 615 -8.79 -4.49 4.08
C TRP A 615 -7.76 -4.85 5.16
N LEU A 616 -6.51 -4.40 4.99
CA LEU A 616 -5.43 -4.63 5.94
C LEU A 616 -5.75 -4.06 7.31
N ALA A 617 -6.28 -2.84 7.38
CA ALA A 617 -6.69 -2.19 8.63
C ALA A 617 -7.83 -2.96 9.34
N ALA A 618 -8.78 -3.52 8.58
CA ALA A 618 -9.82 -4.36 9.15
C ALA A 618 -9.25 -5.68 9.72
N ALA A 619 -8.27 -6.28 9.03
CA ALA A 619 -7.60 -7.50 9.49
C ALA A 619 -6.77 -7.24 10.75
N ALA A 620 -6.01 -6.13 10.78
CA ALA A 620 -5.28 -5.68 11.96
C ALA A 620 -6.21 -5.46 13.16
N ARG A 621 -7.33 -4.73 12.96
CA ARG A 621 -8.33 -4.52 14.01
C ARG A 621 -8.91 -5.82 14.56
N ALA A 622 -9.11 -6.82 13.70
CA ALA A 622 -9.72 -8.10 14.07
C ALA A 622 -8.83 -8.97 14.99
N VAL A 623 -7.54 -8.65 15.13
CA VAL A 623 -6.62 -9.37 16.02
C VAL A 623 -6.21 -8.56 17.25
N MET A 624 -6.68 -7.32 17.41
CA MET A 624 -6.22 -6.43 18.49
C MET A 624 -6.56 -6.93 19.91
N ASP A 625 -7.55 -7.81 20.05
CA ASP A 625 -7.94 -8.45 21.32
C ASP A 625 -7.03 -9.64 21.70
N ARG A 626 -6.09 -10.02 20.83
CA ARG A 626 -5.11 -11.09 21.08
C ARG A 626 -3.87 -10.54 21.80
N PRO A 627 -3.10 -11.39 22.52
CA PRO A 627 -1.74 -11.06 22.97
C PRO A 627 -0.89 -10.54 21.81
N VAL A 628 -0.01 -9.57 22.07
CA VAL A 628 0.77 -8.87 21.02
C VAL A 628 1.49 -9.86 20.10
N GLU A 629 2.08 -10.92 20.65
CA GLU A 629 2.76 -11.95 19.87
C GLU A 629 1.80 -12.79 19.00
N GLU A 630 0.53 -12.92 19.35
CA GLU A 630 -0.46 -13.67 18.55
C GLU A 630 -1.09 -12.82 17.43
N ARG A 631 -0.80 -11.51 17.35
CA ARG A 631 -1.39 -10.59 16.37
C ARG A 631 -0.76 -10.73 14.99
N LEU A 632 -0.88 -11.91 14.40
CA LEU A 632 -0.37 -12.21 13.05
C LEU A 632 -1.43 -11.86 12.00
N VAL A 633 -1.01 -11.16 10.95
CA VAL A 633 -1.79 -10.93 9.74
C VAL A 633 -0.95 -11.33 8.54
N PHE A 634 -1.45 -12.27 7.73
CA PHE A 634 -0.74 -12.76 6.55
C PHE A 634 -1.11 -11.94 5.31
N ILE A 635 -0.16 -11.77 4.40
CA ILE A 635 -0.36 -10.98 3.17
C ILE A 635 0.03 -11.84 1.96
N ASN A 636 -0.88 -12.01 1.01
CA ASN A 636 -0.60 -12.56 -0.31
C ASN A 636 -0.32 -11.43 -1.31
N ALA A 637 0.93 -11.17 -1.70
CA ALA A 637 2.20 -11.72 -1.22
C ALA A 637 3.29 -10.63 -1.30
N TRP A 638 4.52 -10.94 -0.88
CA TRP A 638 5.66 -10.05 -1.10
C TRP A 638 5.94 -9.92 -2.61
N ASN A 639 6.21 -11.05 -3.27
CA ASN A 639 6.79 -11.11 -4.61
C ASN A 639 6.17 -12.17 -5.54
N GLU A 640 4.85 -12.42 -5.48
CA GLU A 640 4.17 -13.31 -6.44
C GLU A 640 3.90 -12.57 -7.78
N TRP A 641 4.97 -12.24 -8.50
CA TRP A 641 4.91 -11.38 -9.69
C TRP A 641 4.03 -11.93 -10.81
N ALA A 642 4.08 -13.24 -11.05
CA ALA A 642 3.34 -13.85 -12.13
C ALA A 642 1.85 -14.08 -11.81
N GLU A 643 1.46 -13.91 -10.55
CA GLU A 643 0.06 -13.84 -10.09
C GLU A 643 -0.35 -12.41 -9.72
N GLY A 644 0.51 -11.41 -9.94
CA GLY A 644 0.20 -10.01 -9.67
C GLY A 644 0.01 -9.64 -8.19
N ALA A 645 0.22 -10.58 -7.26
CA ALA A 645 0.14 -10.37 -5.81
C ALA A 645 1.49 -9.82 -5.29
N ILE A 646 1.75 -8.54 -5.58
CA ILE A 646 3.06 -7.91 -5.42
C ILE A 646 2.98 -6.75 -4.41
N LEU A 647 3.54 -6.97 -3.21
CA LEU A 647 3.75 -5.90 -2.23
C LEU A 647 4.98 -5.05 -2.58
N GLU A 648 5.97 -5.63 -3.27
CA GLU A 648 7.18 -4.94 -3.73
C GLU A 648 6.89 -3.71 -4.62
N PRO A 649 7.84 -2.77 -4.73
CA PRO A 649 7.67 -1.62 -5.59
C PRO A 649 7.52 -1.97 -7.09
N THR A 650 6.43 -1.48 -7.69
CA THR A 650 6.16 -1.61 -9.12
C THR A 650 6.30 -0.26 -9.82
N GLN A 651 6.53 -0.24 -11.14
CA GLN A 651 6.56 1.02 -11.89
C GLN A 651 5.22 1.79 -11.90
N ARG A 652 4.09 1.11 -11.66
CA ARG A 652 2.77 1.76 -11.61
C ARG A 652 2.46 2.31 -10.23
N PHE A 653 2.66 1.51 -9.18
CA PHE A 653 2.25 1.88 -7.82
C PHE A 653 3.40 2.33 -6.93
N GLY A 654 4.65 2.32 -7.41
CA GLY A 654 5.83 2.61 -6.59
C GLY A 654 5.77 1.84 -5.28
N ARG A 655 6.04 2.53 -4.18
CA ARG A 655 5.94 1.99 -2.81
C ARG A 655 4.54 2.06 -2.20
N SER A 656 3.49 2.43 -2.93
CA SER A 656 2.19 2.75 -2.30
C SER A 656 1.53 1.59 -1.56
N TYR A 657 1.74 0.33 -1.98
CA TYR A 657 1.26 -0.83 -1.20
C TYR A 657 2.06 -1.02 0.11
N LEU A 658 3.36 -0.75 0.11
CA LEU A 658 4.18 -0.74 1.33
C LEU A 658 3.81 0.44 2.24
N GLN A 659 3.53 1.62 1.67
CA GLN A 659 3.03 2.77 2.42
C GLN A 659 1.66 2.48 3.07
N ALA A 660 0.80 1.68 2.42
CA ALA A 660 -0.42 1.19 3.04
C ALA A 660 -0.14 0.29 4.25
N VAL A 661 0.86 -0.60 4.18
CA VAL A 661 1.28 -1.41 5.35
C VAL A 661 1.82 -0.50 6.46
N ARG A 662 2.69 0.45 6.11
CA ARG A 662 3.28 1.41 7.06
C ARG A 662 2.20 2.23 7.78
N ASP A 663 1.19 2.71 7.05
CA ASP A 663 0.08 3.44 7.63
C ASP A 663 -0.73 2.60 8.62
N VAL A 664 -0.96 1.31 8.35
CA VAL A 664 -1.70 0.45 9.29
C VAL A 664 -0.81 0.00 10.46
N ALA A 665 0.48 -0.23 10.23
CA ALA A 665 1.42 -0.69 11.24
C ALA A 665 1.71 0.38 12.30
N PHE A 666 1.90 1.63 11.87
CA PHE A 666 2.38 2.72 12.71
C PHE A 666 1.38 3.86 12.88
N GLY A 667 0.17 3.76 12.33
CA GLY A 667 -0.78 4.86 12.20
C GLY A 667 -1.99 4.77 13.11
#